data_AF-A0A8K1LS91-F1
#
_entry.id   AF-A0A8K1LS91-F1
#
_cell.length_a   1.000
_cell.length_b   1.000
_cell.length_c   1.000
_cell.angle_alpha   90.00
_cell.angle_beta   90.00
_cell.angle_gamma   90.00
#
_symmetry.space_group_name_H-M   'P 1'
#
loop_
_entity.id
_entity.type
_entity.pdbx_description
1 polymer ?
#
loop_
_entity_poly.entity_id
_entity_poly.type
_entity_poly.pdbx_seq_one_letter_code
_entity_poly.pdbx_strand_id
1 'polypeptide(L)'
;MNSPGEEKMEVASEVSSSDSQSRDSGFFERGIKTMLSIRKSKRSLKKERGKEDTGTWNAKRLLRTLKSCEENKLTTCNGMEKVGELCETIEAKPLSVMEINELIQKRQLLEAFASIKLMEDETISEWDSDKYSDNLQEFVRKSKDVDLLYNSMTKAIHSIVEGTLEDPTSQHTMLTSMVTLIAHEEAAHPNTDSAACPGSDLLGRPRKWREQWREAINESTRKRVLKAPMPSKEEATSWLELHLYFLQEHLKKDLLKIKSVKTCYPEEYQVCDTYVEAFHNAIASHLQELSQGPLDFCELYTLLDWVANTYHSEHFLGHPELKPEVKTENLSLLLTPDDWDKLKNDYIASAKGKIKSYFGNILRLEVKEKWEKEVHSEEKENLYHASLSFDIQTIFAQHVKSSRDISRSLETKMLELCMAELLEFIPRFEQEFMEWSTAQDSPIFVPYLVAYINSFHDLVSGLEKAFQVNTEQLQKILAALTKNFTNIFLTKLRTKAQPLLKKILTKKWILATERPDLLASAVSQFSEHLQHMRQPLGQDLLHEVHKYVVKEYVTQVIKPRWKMNRETRQQVSRKMSLEAAIIHKVLIDQGSDADWLLPAIDHIANIIGEEKKDKIKAYVKELCQDYPDIRKEQVLAILALRGLGWHSGGWDASGERRFFGKWALHRRALTEGRAADFSLKLMFL
;
A
#
# COMPACT_ATOMS: atom_id res chain seq x y z
N MET A 1 -66.60 -32.00 -4.12
CA MET A 1 -66.13 -32.09 -2.73
C MET A 1 -65.01 -33.12 -2.68
N ASN A 2 -63.77 -32.87 -2.28
CA ASN A 2 -62.96 -31.67 -2.09
C ASN A 2 -61.52 -32.19 -1.93
N SER A 3 -60.62 -31.78 -2.85
CA SER A 3 -59.20 -31.47 -2.62
C SER A 3 -58.23 -32.58 -2.12
N PRO A 4 -56.90 -32.32 -2.11
CA PRO A 4 -56.03 -32.02 -3.27
C PRO A 4 -54.68 -32.79 -3.18
N GLY A 5 -53.88 -32.94 -4.24
CA GLY A 5 -52.87 -31.97 -4.66
C GLY A 5 -51.49 -32.28 -4.07
N GLU A 6 -50.64 -32.97 -4.84
CA GLU A 6 -49.22 -33.18 -4.50
C GLU A 6 -48.45 -31.85 -4.56
N GLU A 7 -48.06 -31.33 -3.39
CA GLU A 7 -47.08 -30.25 -3.25
C GLU A 7 -45.66 -30.82 -3.45
N LYS A 8 -45.07 -30.54 -4.62
CA LYS A 8 -43.61 -30.50 -4.78
C LYS A 8 -43.11 -29.20 -4.18
N MET A 9 -42.46 -29.29 -3.02
CA MET A 9 -41.73 -28.19 -2.41
C MET A 9 -40.35 -28.08 -3.07
N GLU A 10 -40.26 -27.28 -4.13
CA GLU A 10 -38.99 -26.84 -4.73
C GLU A 10 -38.51 -25.63 -3.93
N VAL A 11 -37.56 -25.85 -3.02
CA VAL A 11 -36.89 -24.80 -2.25
C VAL A 11 -35.92 -24.09 -3.19
N ALA A 12 -36.38 -22.98 -3.77
CA ALA A 12 -35.52 -22.01 -4.43
C ALA A 12 -34.57 -21.40 -3.39
N SER A 13 -33.30 -21.79 -3.45
CA SER A 13 -32.22 -21.12 -2.72
C SER A 13 -31.86 -19.85 -3.48
N GLU A 14 -32.31 -18.70 -2.99
CA GLU A 14 -31.79 -17.39 -3.40
C GLU A 14 -30.33 -17.27 -2.96
N VAL A 15 -29.41 -17.62 -3.85
CA VAL A 15 -28.00 -17.20 -3.78
C VAL A 15 -27.89 -15.92 -4.60
N SER A 16 -28.15 -14.78 -3.96
CA SER A 16 -27.77 -13.47 -4.50
C SER A 16 -26.30 -13.20 -4.17
N SER A 17 -25.39 -13.85 -4.91
CA SER A 17 -24.00 -13.41 -4.97
C SER A 17 -23.97 -12.06 -5.70
N SER A 18 -23.87 -10.98 -4.93
CA SER A 18 -23.67 -9.63 -5.47
C SER A 18 -22.23 -9.56 -5.99
N ASP A 19 -22.05 -9.90 -7.27
CA ASP A 19 -20.84 -9.64 -8.03
C ASP A 19 -20.77 -8.14 -8.33
N SER A 20 -20.35 -7.35 -7.34
CA SER A 20 -19.93 -5.96 -7.56
C SER A 20 -18.49 -5.96 -8.08
N GLN A 21 -18.34 -6.26 -9.37
CA GLN A 21 -17.14 -5.90 -10.10
C GLN A 21 -17.03 -4.36 -10.13
N SER A 22 -16.34 -3.79 -9.14
CA SER A 22 -15.93 -2.39 -9.17
C SER A 22 -15.04 -2.19 -10.41
N ARG A 23 -15.55 -1.43 -11.38
CA ARG A 23 -14.82 -1.07 -12.60
C ARG A 23 -13.56 -0.28 -12.23
N ASP A 24 -12.48 -0.63 -12.92
CA ASP A 24 -11.07 -0.25 -12.72
C ASP A 24 -10.82 1.23 -12.42
N SER A 25 -10.30 1.54 -11.22
CA SER A 25 -9.76 2.86 -10.87
C SER A 25 -8.23 2.95 -11.03
N GLY A 26 -7.78 4.17 -11.31
CA GLY A 26 -6.53 4.54 -11.99
C GLY A 26 -5.20 4.28 -11.25
N PHE A 27 -4.15 4.22 -12.07
CA PHE A 27 -2.71 4.16 -11.75
C PHE A 27 -2.22 3.01 -10.83
N PHE A 28 -2.63 2.96 -9.55
CA PHE A 28 -2.16 1.97 -8.57
C PHE A 28 -2.60 0.55 -8.92
N GLU A 29 -3.89 0.38 -9.18
CA GLU A 29 -4.45 -0.92 -9.56
C GLU A 29 -4.00 -1.33 -10.96
N ARG A 30 -3.74 -0.38 -11.87
CA ARG A 30 -3.22 -0.68 -13.20
C ARG A 30 -1.78 -1.16 -13.13
N GLY A 31 -0.92 -0.58 -12.29
CA GLY A 31 0.45 -1.06 -12.07
C GLY A 31 0.47 -2.47 -11.48
N ILE A 32 -0.31 -2.72 -10.42
CA ILE A 32 -0.37 -4.02 -9.74
C ILE A 32 -1.10 -5.07 -10.60
N LYS A 33 -2.23 -4.73 -11.24
CA LYS A 33 -2.93 -5.63 -12.18
C LYS A 33 -2.09 -5.89 -13.43
N THR A 34 -1.37 -4.91 -13.96
CA THR A 34 -0.44 -5.13 -15.08
C THR A 34 0.71 -6.01 -14.63
N MET A 35 1.27 -5.89 -13.42
CA MET A 35 2.27 -6.84 -12.91
C MET A 35 1.70 -8.26 -12.73
N LEU A 36 0.54 -8.39 -12.10
CA LEU A 36 -0.16 -9.68 -11.93
C LEU A 36 -0.61 -10.27 -13.28
N SER A 37 -0.85 -9.44 -14.30
CA SER A 37 -1.16 -9.85 -15.67
C SER A 37 0.09 -10.14 -16.50
N ILE A 38 1.21 -9.45 -16.26
CA ILE A 38 2.54 -9.79 -16.79
C ILE A 38 2.95 -11.16 -16.25
N ARG A 39 2.58 -11.52 -15.02
CA ARG A 39 2.76 -12.89 -14.51
C ARG A 39 1.95 -13.94 -15.29
N LYS A 40 0.76 -13.56 -15.79
CA LYS A 40 -0.02 -14.40 -16.74
C LYS A 40 0.59 -14.41 -18.15
N SER A 41 1.17 -13.30 -18.63
CA SER A 41 1.71 -13.13 -19.99
C SER A 41 3.17 -13.62 -20.16
N LYS A 42 4.03 -13.52 -19.15
CA LYS A 42 5.37 -14.14 -19.15
C LYS A 42 5.30 -15.67 -19.30
N ARG A 43 4.15 -16.28 -18.94
CA ARG A 43 3.84 -17.70 -19.21
C ARG A 43 3.46 -17.98 -20.67
N SER A 44 2.88 -17.04 -21.41
CA SER A 44 2.66 -17.21 -22.85
C SER A 44 3.96 -16.97 -23.66
N LEU A 45 4.82 -16.06 -23.21
CA LEU A 45 6.11 -15.76 -23.86
C LEU A 45 7.18 -16.84 -23.69
N LYS A 46 7.09 -17.72 -22.68
CA LYS A 46 7.97 -18.91 -22.61
C LYS A 46 7.65 -19.96 -23.69
N LYS A 47 6.54 -19.82 -24.41
CA LYS A 47 6.17 -20.69 -25.55
C LYS A 47 6.48 -20.07 -26.92
N GLU A 48 6.88 -18.79 -26.96
CA GLU A 48 7.29 -18.09 -28.17
C GLU A 48 8.57 -17.30 -27.89
N ARG A 49 9.72 -17.99 -27.94
CA ARG A 49 11.01 -17.32 -28.10
C ARG A 49 11.54 -17.64 -29.50
N GLY A 50 11.15 -16.78 -30.43
CA GLY A 50 11.63 -16.73 -31.79
C GLY A 50 11.20 -15.42 -32.42
N LYS A 51 12.16 -14.51 -32.57
CA LYS A 51 12.13 -13.19 -33.23
C LYS A 51 12.00 -11.97 -32.30
N GLU A 52 13.15 -11.36 -32.03
CA GLU A 52 13.28 -9.93 -31.80
C GLU A 52 13.03 -9.17 -33.11
N ASP A 53 12.39 -8.00 -33.03
CA ASP A 53 12.92 -6.78 -33.65
C ASP A 53 12.27 -5.51 -33.07
N THR A 54 13.16 -4.59 -32.72
CA THR A 54 13.10 -3.12 -32.60
C THR A 54 11.77 -2.35 -32.79
N GLY A 55 11.50 -1.38 -31.91
CA GLY A 55 10.52 -0.33 -32.18
C GLY A 55 10.37 0.74 -31.09
N THR A 56 10.95 1.91 -31.33
CA THR A 56 11.12 3.09 -30.48
C THR A 56 9.83 3.83 -30.12
N TRP A 57 9.81 4.38 -28.90
CA TRP A 57 8.85 5.33 -28.32
C TRP A 57 8.68 6.60 -29.18
N ASN A 58 7.45 7.05 -29.44
CA ASN A 58 7.18 8.40 -29.95
C ASN A 58 6.05 9.08 -29.16
N ALA A 59 6.45 10.15 -28.47
CA ALA A 59 5.59 11.16 -27.88
C ALA A 59 5.26 12.25 -28.91
N LYS A 60 4.21 13.03 -28.61
CA LYS A 60 3.74 14.28 -29.26
C LYS A 60 2.77 14.10 -30.43
N ARG A 61 1.48 14.31 -30.15
CA ARG A 61 0.56 14.91 -31.13
C ARG A 61 -0.71 15.46 -30.49
N LEU A 62 -0.65 16.70 -29.98
CA LEU A 62 -1.83 17.58 -29.93
C LEU A 62 -1.35 19.02 -30.03
N LEU A 63 -1.54 19.63 -31.20
CA LEU A 63 -1.77 21.08 -31.40
C LEU A 63 -1.91 21.37 -32.90
N ARG A 64 -2.74 22.39 -33.19
CA ARG A 64 -3.26 22.89 -34.49
C ARG A 64 -4.51 22.15 -34.94
N THR A 65 -5.62 22.84 -35.25
CA THR A 65 -5.86 24.13 -35.93
C THR A 65 -7.24 24.66 -35.49
N LEU A 66 -7.61 25.95 -35.47
CA LEU A 66 -7.71 27.02 -36.50
C LEU A 66 -7.99 28.33 -35.70
N LYS A 67 -7.30 29.47 -35.79
CA LYS A 67 -6.98 30.42 -36.89
C LYS A 67 -8.19 31.03 -37.61
N SER A 68 -8.17 32.38 -37.65
CA SER A 68 -8.88 33.35 -38.51
C SER A 68 -9.90 34.19 -37.72
N CYS A 69 -9.95 35.52 -37.79
CA CYS A 69 -9.62 36.41 -38.89
C CYS A 69 -9.13 37.80 -38.42
N GLU A 70 -8.34 38.43 -39.29
CA GLU A 70 -7.64 39.71 -39.23
C GLU A 70 -8.52 40.97 -39.36
N GLU A 71 -7.93 42.07 -38.89
CA GLU A 71 -7.86 43.44 -39.46
C GLU A 71 -9.13 44.16 -39.97
N ASN A 72 -9.34 45.38 -39.47
CA ASN A 72 -9.04 46.60 -40.25
C ASN A 72 -9.12 47.93 -39.44
N LYS A 73 -7.99 48.65 -39.48
CA LYS A 73 -7.78 50.11 -39.71
C LYS A 73 -8.49 51.15 -38.83
N LEU A 74 -7.65 51.83 -38.05
CA LEU A 74 -7.78 53.22 -37.59
C LEU A 74 -6.97 54.14 -38.54
N THR A 75 -7.43 55.39 -38.76
CA THR A 75 -6.67 56.68 -38.96
C THR A 75 -7.54 57.63 -39.83
N THR A 76 -7.76 58.94 -39.63
CA THR A 76 -7.54 60.00 -38.61
C THR A 76 -8.22 61.29 -39.15
N CYS A 77 -8.31 62.33 -38.30
CA CYS A 77 -8.47 63.78 -38.52
C CYS A 77 -9.87 64.30 -38.13
N ASN A 78 -10.06 65.37 -37.35
CA ASN A 78 -9.20 66.40 -36.75
C ASN A 78 -10.06 67.14 -35.70
N GLY A 79 -9.42 67.88 -34.78
CA GLY A 79 -10.08 69.01 -34.10
C GLY A 79 -9.95 68.99 -32.59
N MET A 80 -8.90 69.62 -32.10
CA MET A 80 -8.75 70.04 -30.72
C MET A 80 -9.45 71.39 -30.56
N GLU A 81 -10.44 71.48 -29.68
CA GLU A 81 -10.83 72.73 -29.05
C GLU A 81 -11.05 72.51 -27.56
N LYS A 82 -10.68 73.55 -26.82
CA LYS A 82 -10.30 73.56 -25.42
C LYS A 82 -11.32 74.39 -24.64
N VAL A 83 -11.44 74.08 -23.36
CA VAL A 83 -11.97 74.91 -22.25
C VAL A 83 -13.49 74.87 -22.07
N GLY A 84 -13.88 74.56 -20.83
CA GLY A 84 -15.24 74.73 -20.32
C GLY A 84 -15.40 74.09 -18.95
N GLU A 85 -14.60 74.51 -17.99
CA GLU A 85 -14.89 74.32 -16.57
C GLU A 85 -16.15 75.14 -16.25
N LEU A 86 -17.24 74.46 -15.87
CA LEU A 86 -18.40 75.09 -15.22
C LEU A 86 -19.03 74.06 -14.29
N CYS A 87 -18.67 74.21 -13.03
CA CYS A 87 -19.45 73.73 -11.91
C CYS A 87 -20.78 74.49 -11.93
N GLU A 88 -21.84 73.86 -12.42
CA GLU A 88 -23.21 74.34 -12.22
C GLU A 88 -23.85 73.53 -11.09
N THR A 89 -23.94 74.17 -9.93
CA THR A 89 -24.87 73.82 -8.85
C THR A 89 -26.29 73.81 -9.42
N ILE A 90 -26.82 72.61 -9.68
CA ILE A 90 -28.24 72.41 -9.94
C ILE A 90 -28.96 72.51 -8.60
N GLU A 91 -29.80 73.52 -8.42
CA GLU A 91 -30.87 73.51 -7.42
C GLU A 91 -31.81 72.33 -7.75
N ALA A 92 -31.50 71.17 -7.18
CA ALA A 92 -32.19 69.93 -7.50
C ALA A 92 -33.53 69.87 -6.76
N LYS A 93 -34.62 69.94 -7.53
CA LYS A 93 -35.95 69.50 -7.10
C LYS A 93 -35.83 68.04 -6.61
N PRO A 94 -36.40 67.67 -5.44
CA PRO A 94 -36.25 66.32 -4.92
C PRO A 94 -36.88 65.32 -5.89
N LEU A 95 -36.06 64.37 -6.36
CA LEU A 95 -36.50 63.29 -7.25
C LEU A 95 -37.45 62.36 -6.50
N SER A 96 -38.44 61.82 -7.21
CA SER A 96 -39.33 60.81 -6.65
C SER A 96 -38.58 59.51 -6.39
N VAL A 97 -39.07 58.71 -5.44
CA VAL A 97 -38.54 57.36 -5.12
C VAL A 97 -38.40 56.49 -6.36
N MET A 98 -39.32 56.63 -7.33
CA MET A 98 -39.31 55.86 -8.57
C MET A 98 -38.18 56.29 -9.52
N GLU A 99 -37.96 57.59 -9.68
CA GLU A 99 -36.87 58.14 -10.50
C GLU A 99 -35.50 57.77 -9.92
N ILE A 100 -35.35 57.82 -8.59
CA ILE A 100 -34.12 57.40 -7.91
C ILE A 100 -33.87 55.90 -8.14
N ASN A 101 -34.90 55.06 -8.02
CA ASN A 101 -34.75 53.64 -8.30
C ASN A 101 -34.39 53.37 -9.78
N GLU A 102 -34.91 54.14 -10.73
CA GLU A 102 -34.50 54.05 -12.13
C GLU A 102 -33.01 54.39 -12.33
N LEU A 103 -32.48 55.40 -11.63
CA LEU A 103 -31.05 55.73 -11.66
C LEU A 103 -30.20 54.56 -11.14
N ILE A 104 -30.65 53.87 -10.07
CA ILE A 104 -29.99 52.67 -9.56
C ILE A 104 -30.00 51.55 -10.62
N GLN A 105 -31.15 51.32 -11.29
CA GLN A 105 -31.25 50.31 -12.36
C GLN A 105 -30.35 50.64 -13.55
N LYS A 106 -30.19 51.92 -13.88
CA LYS A 106 -29.28 52.43 -14.93
C LYS A 106 -27.81 52.46 -14.51
N ARG A 107 -27.47 52.02 -13.29
CA ARG A 107 -26.10 52.01 -12.71
C ARG A 107 -25.48 53.40 -12.53
N GLN A 108 -26.30 54.45 -12.47
CA GLN A 108 -25.87 55.82 -12.13
C GLN A 108 -25.81 55.99 -10.60
N LEU A 109 -24.92 55.23 -9.96
CA LEU A 109 -24.94 55.04 -8.51
C LEU A 109 -24.64 56.30 -7.70
N LEU A 110 -23.72 57.16 -8.16
CA LEU A 110 -23.35 58.39 -7.46
C LEU A 110 -24.49 59.41 -7.44
N GLU A 111 -25.20 59.54 -8.57
CA GLU A 111 -26.35 60.44 -8.72
C GLU A 111 -27.55 59.93 -7.90
N ALA A 112 -27.77 58.61 -7.92
CA ALA A 112 -28.77 57.97 -7.06
C ALA A 112 -28.47 58.21 -5.57
N PHE A 113 -27.22 58.04 -5.12
CA PHE A 113 -26.87 58.26 -3.72
C PHE A 113 -27.04 59.70 -3.26
N ALA A 114 -26.61 60.69 -4.06
CA ALA A 114 -26.83 62.10 -3.74
C ALA A 114 -28.33 62.39 -3.55
N SER A 115 -29.18 61.80 -4.39
CA SER A 115 -30.64 61.95 -4.32
C SER A 115 -31.26 61.25 -3.11
N ILE A 116 -30.77 60.06 -2.75
CA ILE A 116 -31.19 59.35 -1.52
C ILE A 116 -30.78 60.13 -0.27
N LYS A 117 -29.56 60.69 -0.27
CA LYS A 117 -29.05 61.46 0.86
C LYS A 117 -29.86 62.73 1.10
N LEU A 118 -30.22 63.46 0.04
CA LEU A 118 -31.12 64.61 0.14
C LEU A 118 -32.48 64.22 0.72
N MET A 119 -33.04 63.08 0.31
CA MET A 119 -34.32 62.57 0.84
C MET A 119 -34.20 62.14 2.30
N GLU A 120 -33.08 61.55 2.70
CA GLU A 120 -32.79 61.20 4.09
C GLU A 120 -32.66 62.45 4.97
N ASP A 121 -31.86 63.44 4.53
CA ASP A 121 -31.65 64.69 5.26
C ASP A 121 -32.94 65.52 5.37
N GLU A 122 -33.78 65.52 4.32
CA GLU A 122 -35.12 66.10 4.36
C GLU A 122 -36.00 65.38 5.39
N THR A 123 -35.99 64.04 5.41
CA THR A 123 -36.78 63.25 6.35
C THR A 123 -36.34 63.46 7.81
N ILE A 124 -35.03 63.62 8.06
CA ILE A 124 -34.46 63.93 9.37
C ILE A 124 -34.82 65.37 9.78
N SER A 125 -34.67 66.35 8.90
CA SER A 125 -35.02 67.75 9.17
C SER A 125 -36.52 67.94 9.44
N GLU A 126 -37.38 67.25 8.70
CA GLU A 126 -38.83 67.24 8.93
C GLU A 126 -39.21 66.58 10.26
N TRP A 127 -38.41 65.62 10.73
CA TRP A 127 -38.56 65.02 12.06
C TRP A 127 -38.13 65.97 13.17
N ASP A 128 -36.93 66.56 13.05
CA ASP A 128 -36.37 67.50 14.04
C ASP A 128 -37.19 68.79 14.18
N SER A 129 -38.02 69.11 13.19
CA SER A 129 -38.95 70.26 13.19
C SER A 129 -40.37 69.91 13.70
N ASP A 130 -40.58 68.73 14.29
CA ASP A 130 -41.87 68.24 14.82
C ASP A 130 -43.01 68.21 13.79
N LYS A 131 -42.69 68.21 12.50
CA LYS A 131 -43.67 68.28 11.39
C LYS A 131 -44.64 67.09 11.36
N TYR A 132 -44.28 65.99 12.01
CA TYR A 132 -45.03 64.74 12.05
C TYR A 132 -45.79 64.49 13.36
N SER A 133 -45.96 65.51 14.22
CA SER A 133 -46.69 65.38 15.50
C SER A 133 -48.08 64.75 15.36
N ASP A 134 -48.74 64.98 14.20
CA ASP A 134 -50.12 64.55 13.93
C ASP A 134 -50.21 63.30 13.02
N ASN A 135 -49.11 62.85 12.39
CA ASN A 135 -49.13 61.75 11.43
C ASN A 135 -47.81 60.94 11.39
N LEU A 136 -47.56 60.17 12.46
CA LEU A 136 -46.38 59.29 12.58
C LEU A 136 -46.29 58.23 11.46
N GLN A 137 -47.42 57.83 10.87
CA GLN A 137 -47.47 56.80 9.82
C GLN A 137 -46.82 57.28 8.51
N GLU A 138 -46.88 58.57 8.21
CA GLU A 138 -46.26 59.16 7.03
C GLU A 138 -44.74 59.22 7.14
N PHE A 139 -44.22 59.58 8.32
CA PHE A 139 -42.79 59.50 8.63
C PHE A 139 -42.26 58.08 8.48
N VAL A 140 -42.97 57.09 9.04
CA VAL A 140 -42.60 55.66 8.91
C VAL A 140 -42.60 55.22 7.44
N ARG A 141 -43.52 55.73 6.60
CA ARG A 141 -43.52 55.41 5.17
C ARG A 141 -42.31 56.01 4.45
N LYS A 142 -42.01 57.30 4.66
CA LYS A 142 -40.83 57.95 4.07
C LYS A 142 -39.53 57.30 4.51
N SER A 143 -39.38 56.96 5.80
CA SER A 143 -38.22 56.22 6.30
C SER A 143 -38.08 54.87 5.61
N LYS A 144 -39.18 54.13 5.40
CA LYS A 144 -39.15 52.85 4.67
C LYS A 144 -38.79 53.03 3.20
N ASP A 145 -39.24 54.10 2.55
CA ASP A 145 -38.89 54.41 1.17
C ASP A 145 -37.38 54.68 1.03
N VAL A 146 -36.79 55.44 1.96
CA VAL A 146 -35.33 55.64 2.05
C VAL A 146 -34.59 54.32 2.29
N ASP A 147 -35.07 53.49 3.21
CA ASP A 147 -34.48 52.17 3.48
C ASP A 147 -34.55 51.25 2.25
N LEU A 148 -35.65 51.25 1.51
CA LEU A 148 -35.80 50.48 0.27
C LEU A 148 -34.80 50.92 -0.79
N LEU A 149 -34.57 52.22 -0.96
CA LEU A 149 -33.58 52.75 -1.90
C LEU A 149 -32.16 52.36 -1.52
N TYR A 150 -31.79 52.48 -0.24
CA TYR A 150 -30.49 52.02 0.26
C TYR A 150 -30.30 50.50 0.10
N ASN A 151 -31.36 49.71 0.32
CA ASN A 151 -31.34 48.26 0.05
C ASN A 151 -31.17 47.95 -1.44
N SER A 152 -31.83 48.70 -2.33
CA SER A 152 -31.64 48.58 -3.78
C SER A 152 -30.20 48.92 -4.19
N MET A 153 -29.58 49.91 -3.55
CA MET A 153 -28.18 50.25 -3.80
C MET A 153 -27.22 49.17 -3.29
N THR A 154 -27.50 48.59 -2.12
CA THR A 154 -26.75 47.43 -1.59
C THR A 154 -26.82 46.25 -2.57
N LYS A 155 -28.01 45.95 -3.12
CA LYS A 155 -28.17 44.93 -4.18
C LYS A 155 -27.37 45.28 -5.44
N ALA A 156 -27.31 46.55 -5.81
CA ALA A 156 -26.53 47.00 -6.95
C ALA A 156 -25.01 46.77 -6.72
N ILE A 157 -24.50 47.04 -5.51
CA ILE A 157 -23.12 46.75 -5.09
C ILE A 157 -22.83 45.24 -5.22
N HIS A 158 -23.68 44.38 -4.63
CA HIS A 158 -23.54 42.93 -4.75
C HIS A 158 -23.49 42.47 -6.21
N SER A 159 -24.38 43.00 -7.04
CA SER A 159 -24.42 42.65 -8.46
C SER A 159 -23.19 43.11 -9.25
N ILE A 160 -22.56 44.24 -8.90
CA ILE A 160 -21.30 44.69 -9.51
C ILE A 160 -20.15 43.77 -9.10
N VAL A 161 -20.08 43.41 -7.81
CA VAL A 161 -19.07 42.48 -7.29
C VAL A 161 -19.20 41.10 -7.94
N GLU A 162 -20.41 40.54 -8.03
CA GLU A 162 -20.66 39.26 -8.72
C GLU A 162 -20.31 39.34 -10.21
N GLY A 163 -20.70 40.46 -10.84
CA GLY A 163 -20.37 40.74 -12.23
C GLY A 163 -18.85 40.75 -12.46
N THR A 164 -18.04 41.18 -11.49
CA THR A 164 -16.57 41.33 -11.60
C THR A 164 -15.88 40.07 -12.11
N LEU A 165 -16.42 38.88 -11.83
CA LEU A 165 -15.85 37.61 -12.29
C LEU A 165 -16.42 37.12 -13.65
N GLU A 166 -17.45 37.77 -14.21
CA GLU A 166 -18.19 37.31 -15.41
C GLU A 166 -17.74 37.92 -16.76
N ASP A 167 -17.53 39.25 -16.88
CA ASP A 167 -17.26 39.92 -18.18
C ASP A 167 -15.99 40.83 -18.14
N PRO A 168 -15.04 40.82 -19.09
CA PRO A 168 -13.82 41.66 -18.97
C PRO A 168 -13.95 43.12 -19.44
N THR A 169 -14.92 43.49 -20.27
CA THR A 169 -14.83 44.73 -21.07
C THR A 169 -15.60 45.95 -20.52
N SER A 170 -16.47 45.78 -19.54
CA SER A 170 -17.43 46.81 -19.10
C SER A 170 -17.32 47.23 -17.62
N GLN A 171 -16.26 46.81 -16.92
CA GLN A 171 -16.27 46.76 -15.44
C GLN A 171 -15.47 47.85 -14.73
N HIS A 172 -14.42 48.41 -15.36
CA HIS A 172 -13.54 49.37 -14.68
C HIS A 172 -14.28 50.62 -14.19
N THR A 173 -15.16 51.18 -15.03
CA THR A 173 -15.96 52.36 -14.69
C THR A 173 -16.98 52.06 -13.60
N MET A 174 -17.63 50.90 -13.65
CA MET A 174 -18.61 50.46 -12.63
C MET A 174 -17.96 50.21 -11.28
N LEU A 175 -16.78 49.56 -11.26
CA LEU A 175 -16.02 49.31 -10.03
C LEU A 175 -15.52 50.60 -9.40
N THR A 176 -14.99 51.52 -10.21
CA THR A 176 -14.55 52.83 -9.71
C THR A 176 -15.72 53.62 -9.14
N SER A 177 -16.87 53.63 -9.83
CA SER A 177 -18.11 54.27 -9.34
C SER A 177 -18.60 53.67 -8.02
N MET A 178 -18.56 52.33 -7.88
CA MET A 178 -18.90 51.63 -6.64
C MET A 178 -17.95 51.97 -5.49
N VAL A 179 -16.65 52.06 -5.74
CA VAL A 179 -15.67 52.41 -4.70
C VAL A 179 -15.85 53.85 -4.24
N THR A 180 -16.05 54.78 -5.18
CA THR A 180 -16.35 56.18 -4.86
C THR A 180 -17.65 56.31 -4.07
N LEU A 181 -18.67 55.52 -4.40
CA LEU A 181 -19.93 55.45 -3.67
C LEU A 181 -19.73 55.03 -2.20
N ILE A 182 -18.94 53.98 -1.96
CA ILE A 182 -18.63 53.52 -0.60
C ILE A 182 -17.86 54.59 0.17
N ALA A 183 -16.89 55.26 -0.47
CA ALA A 183 -16.16 56.36 0.15
C ALA A 183 -17.07 57.55 0.50
N HIS A 184 -18.05 57.86 -0.35
CA HIS A 184 -19.04 58.91 -0.09
C HIS A 184 -19.96 58.55 1.10
N GLU A 185 -20.34 57.29 1.26
CA GLU A 185 -21.09 56.82 2.43
C GLU A 185 -20.29 56.97 3.72
N GLU A 186 -19.04 56.52 3.71
CA GLU A 186 -18.14 56.60 4.87
C GLU A 186 -17.86 58.07 5.26
N ALA A 187 -17.74 58.97 4.29
CA ALA A 187 -17.58 60.40 4.53
C ALA A 187 -18.86 61.07 5.05
N ALA A 188 -20.04 60.60 4.61
CA ALA A 188 -21.33 61.16 5.02
C ALA A 188 -21.75 60.75 6.45
N HIS A 189 -21.16 59.69 7.02
CA HIS A 189 -21.52 59.17 8.35
C HIS A 189 -20.28 58.87 9.23
N PRO A 190 -19.51 59.88 9.65
CA PRO A 190 -18.25 59.68 10.39
C PRO A 190 -18.42 59.29 11.88
N ASN A 191 -19.60 59.48 12.49
CA ASN A 191 -19.83 59.24 13.93
C ASN A 191 -21.03 58.29 14.18
N THR A 192 -20.78 57.18 14.88
CA THR A 192 -21.77 56.14 15.24
C THR A 192 -22.65 56.47 16.45
N ASP A 193 -22.37 57.56 17.16
CA ASP A 193 -22.93 57.88 18.48
C ASP A 193 -24.22 58.73 18.46
N SER A 194 -24.82 58.93 17.28
CA SER A 194 -26.12 59.60 17.17
C SER A 194 -27.25 58.74 17.76
N ALA A 195 -28.02 59.31 18.68
CA ALA A 195 -29.12 58.66 19.37
C ALA A 195 -30.20 58.20 18.37
N ALA A 196 -30.71 56.98 18.56
CA ALA A 196 -31.74 56.40 17.70
C ALA A 196 -33.04 57.23 17.74
N CYS A 197 -33.60 57.55 16.58
CA CYS A 197 -34.95 58.11 16.48
C CYS A 197 -35.99 57.01 16.79
N PRO A 198 -37.06 57.30 17.56
CA PRO A 198 -38.09 56.30 17.84
C PRO A 198 -38.85 55.93 16.56
N GLY A 199 -38.74 54.67 16.11
CA GLY A 199 -39.54 54.13 15.00
C GLY A 199 -38.76 53.77 13.71
N SER A 200 -37.46 54.08 13.63
CA SER A 200 -36.58 53.53 12.58
C SER A 200 -35.14 53.43 13.09
N ASP A 201 -34.67 52.21 13.29
CA ASP A 201 -33.33 51.93 13.85
C ASP A 201 -32.17 52.34 12.91
N LEU A 202 -32.47 52.66 11.64
CA LEU A 202 -31.50 52.75 10.56
C LEU A 202 -31.42 54.11 9.84
N LEU A 203 -32.36 55.03 10.07
CA LEU A 203 -32.34 56.37 9.45
C LEU A 203 -31.13 57.18 9.97
N GLY A 204 -30.33 57.76 9.09
CA GLY A 204 -29.13 58.54 9.45
C GLY A 204 -27.91 57.71 9.86
N ARG A 205 -27.99 56.37 9.81
CA ARG A 205 -26.88 55.46 10.14
C ARG A 205 -26.18 54.91 8.89
N PRO A 206 -24.86 54.69 8.93
CA PRO A 206 -24.16 54.03 7.84
C PRO A 206 -24.70 52.62 7.64
N ARG A 207 -24.95 52.24 6.38
CA ARG A 207 -25.27 50.87 5.93
C ARG A 207 -24.02 49.99 5.87
N LYS A 208 -22.83 50.57 6.07
CA LYS A 208 -21.54 49.90 6.12
C LYS A 208 -21.25 49.15 4.82
N TRP A 209 -21.35 49.82 3.68
CA TRP A 209 -21.17 49.16 2.38
C TRP A 209 -19.79 48.55 2.18
N ARG A 210 -18.76 48.96 2.92
CA ARG A 210 -17.46 48.26 2.93
C ARG A 210 -17.57 46.84 3.50
N GLU A 211 -18.38 46.62 4.54
CA GLU A 211 -18.66 45.28 5.07
C GLU A 211 -19.50 44.48 4.07
N GLN A 212 -20.54 45.08 3.50
CA GLN A 212 -21.39 44.44 2.48
C GLN A 212 -20.61 44.07 1.21
N TRP A 213 -19.64 44.89 0.81
CA TRP A 213 -18.72 44.59 -0.29
C TRP A 213 -17.87 43.33 0.00
N ARG A 214 -17.32 43.19 1.21
CA ARG A 214 -16.60 41.97 1.62
C ARG A 214 -17.52 40.75 1.63
N GLU A 215 -18.74 40.89 2.16
CA GLU A 215 -19.75 39.84 2.15
C GLU A 215 -20.10 39.40 0.72
N ALA A 216 -20.27 40.36 -0.19
CA ALA A 216 -20.53 40.11 -1.60
C ALA A 216 -19.37 39.35 -2.27
N ILE A 217 -18.13 39.65 -1.91
CA ILE A 217 -16.94 38.91 -2.38
C ILE A 217 -16.99 37.46 -1.88
N ASN A 218 -17.23 37.26 -0.58
CA ASN A 218 -17.34 35.91 0.00
C ASN A 218 -18.43 35.09 -0.67
N GLU A 219 -19.60 35.67 -0.90
CA GLU A 219 -20.71 34.96 -1.56
C GLU A 219 -20.44 34.70 -3.05
N SER A 220 -19.81 35.64 -3.75
CA SER A 220 -19.43 35.49 -5.16
C SER A 220 -18.39 34.38 -5.35
N THR A 221 -17.34 34.36 -4.51
CA THR A 221 -16.29 33.34 -4.53
C THR A 221 -16.84 31.96 -4.15
N ARG A 222 -17.71 31.87 -3.14
CA ARG A 222 -18.41 30.63 -2.77
C ARG A 222 -19.26 30.08 -3.91
N LYS A 223 -20.07 30.92 -4.58
CA LYS A 223 -20.84 30.52 -5.77
C LYS A 223 -19.95 30.01 -6.90
N ARG A 224 -18.77 30.61 -7.09
CA ARG A 224 -17.81 30.19 -8.12
C ARG A 224 -17.20 28.82 -7.84
N VAL A 225 -16.81 28.56 -6.60
CA VAL A 225 -16.29 27.24 -6.17
C VAL A 225 -17.37 26.17 -6.38
N LEU A 226 -18.60 26.43 -5.96
CA LEU A 226 -19.71 25.47 -6.10
C LEU A 226 -20.16 25.25 -7.55
N LYS A 227 -19.95 26.23 -8.44
CA LYS A 227 -20.26 26.12 -9.88
C LYS A 227 -19.20 25.34 -10.67
N ALA A 228 -18.05 25.05 -10.06
CA ALA A 228 -17.01 24.27 -10.72
C ALA A 228 -17.58 22.89 -11.13
N PRO A 229 -17.35 22.44 -12.38
CA PRO A 229 -17.86 21.16 -12.85
C PRO A 229 -17.50 20.02 -11.90
N MET A 230 -18.52 19.30 -11.45
CA MET A 230 -18.37 18.11 -10.62
C MET A 230 -18.97 16.92 -11.39
N PRO A 231 -18.13 16.13 -12.08
CA PRO A 231 -18.61 14.92 -12.76
C PRO A 231 -19.22 13.95 -11.74
N SER A 232 -20.26 13.20 -12.13
CA SER A 232 -20.80 12.17 -11.25
C SER A 232 -19.79 11.04 -11.06
N LYS A 233 -19.83 10.36 -9.90
CA LYS A 233 -18.99 9.17 -9.63
C LYS A 233 -19.20 8.06 -10.66
N GLU A 234 -20.36 8.05 -11.34
CA GLU A 234 -20.77 7.06 -12.33
C GLU A 234 -20.23 7.37 -13.74
N GLU A 235 -20.04 8.65 -14.06
CA GLU A 235 -19.55 9.12 -15.35
C GLU A 235 -18.02 9.07 -15.47
N ALA A 236 -17.30 9.30 -14.37
CA ALA A 236 -15.84 9.34 -14.37
C ALA A 236 -15.25 8.65 -13.14
N THR A 237 -14.43 7.62 -13.37
CA THR A 237 -13.71 6.89 -12.30
C THR A 237 -12.69 7.76 -11.55
N SER A 238 -12.34 8.92 -12.12
CA SER A 238 -11.46 9.95 -11.56
C SER A 238 -12.21 11.30 -11.40
N TRP A 239 -13.50 11.26 -11.02
CA TRP A 239 -14.31 12.48 -10.91
C TRP A 239 -13.67 13.54 -10.01
N LEU A 240 -13.05 13.15 -8.89
CA LEU A 240 -12.44 14.08 -7.94
C LEU A 240 -11.18 14.75 -8.51
N GLU A 241 -10.32 14.00 -9.22
CA GLU A 241 -9.16 14.56 -9.92
C GLU A 241 -9.59 15.60 -10.96
N LEU A 242 -10.62 15.29 -11.74
CA LEU A 242 -11.18 16.21 -12.72
C LEU A 242 -11.80 17.44 -12.07
N HIS A 243 -12.56 17.26 -10.99
CA HIS A 243 -13.18 18.35 -10.25
C HIS A 243 -12.13 19.32 -9.68
N LEU A 244 -11.09 18.80 -9.02
CA LEU A 244 -10.01 19.61 -8.47
C LEU A 244 -9.20 20.33 -9.56
N TYR A 245 -9.01 19.70 -10.72
CA TYR A 245 -8.40 20.35 -11.88
C TYR A 245 -9.25 21.51 -12.41
N PHE A 246 -10.56 21.32 -12.57
CA PHE A 246 -11.44 22.41 -13.01
C PHE A 246 -11.50 23.54 -11.98
N LEU A 247 -11.53 23.19 -10.69
CA LEU A 247 -11.49 24.16 -9.60
C LEU A 247 -10.21 25.00 -9.70
N GLN A 248 -9.04 24.36 -9.83
CA GLN A 248 -7.75 25.02 -10.02
C GLN A 248 -7.72 25.97 -11.23
N GLU A 249 -8.15 25.49 -12.40
CA GLU A 249 -8.12 26.27 -13.65
C GLU A 249 -9.07 27.47 -13.62
N HIS A 250 -10.29 27.31 -13.10
CA HIS A 250 -11.25 28.41 -12.99
C HIS A 250 -10.77 29.46 -11.99
N LEU A 251 -10.33 29.04 -10.80
CA LEU A 251 -9.87 29.95 -9.76
C LEU A 251 -8.62 30.71 -10.19
N LYS A 252 -7.68 30.05 -10.88
CA LYS A 252 -6.49 30.73 -11.41
C LYS A 252 -6.86 31.85 -12.38
N LYS A 253 -7.82 31.61 -13.28
CA LYS A 253 -8.31 32.63 -14.22
C LYS A 253 -8.99 33.78 -13.48
N ASP A 254 -9.81 33.46 -12.47
CA ASP A 254 -10.50 34.47 -11.67
C ASP A 254 -9.50 35.33 -10.87
N LEU A 255 -8.46 34.74 -10.27
CA LEU A 255 -7.39 35.47 -9.58
C LEU A 255 -6.58 36.38 -10.53
N LEU A 256 -6.26 35.90 -11.74
CA LEU A 256 -5.62 36.74 -12.76
C LEU A 256 -6.51 37.92 -13.17
N LYS A 257 -7.83 37.70 -13.23
CA LYS A 257 -8.80 38.77 -13.49
C LYS A 257 -8.81 39.79 -12.35
N ILE A 258 -8.79 39.35 -11.10
CA ILE A 258 -8.75 40.24 -9.93
C ILE A 258 -7.49 41.11 -9.93
N LYS A 259 -6.34 40.54 -10.30
CA LYS A 259 -5.10 41.30 -10.48
C LYS A 259 -5.25 42.44 -11.50
N SER A 260 -5.99 42.23 -12.59
CA SER A 260 -6.23 43.26 -13.61
C SER A 260 -7.12 44.42 -13.14
N VAL A 261 -8.05 44.15 -12.22
CA VAL A 261 -8.98 45.16 -11.68
C VAL A 261 -8.47 45.84 -10.41
N LYS A 262 -7.29 45.46 -9.90
CA LYS A 262 -6.66 46.10 -8.72
C LYS A 262 -6.59 47.63 -8.86
N THR A 263 -6.35 48.14 -10.06
CA THR A 263 -6.24 49.58 -10.35
C THR A 263 -7.52 50.39 -10.09
N CYS A 264 -8.69 49.74 -9.99
CA CYS A 264 -9.95 50.40 -9.67
C CYS A 264 -10.12 50.71 -8.18
N TYR A 265 -9.26 50.16 -7.31
CA TYR A 265 -9.42 50.21 -5.87
C TYR A 265 -8.24 50.92 -5.19
N PRO A 266 -8.50 51.75 -4.16
CA PRO A 266 -7.48 52.26 -3.26
C PRO A 266 -6.73 51.13 -2.56
N GLU A 267 -5.45 51.35 -2.22
CA GLU A 267 -4.61 50.33 -1.59
C GLU A 267 -5.14 49.86 -0.22
N GLU A 268 -5.91 50.71 0.46
CA GLU A 268 -6.59 50.41 1.73
C GLU A 268 -7.57 49.23 1.65
N TYR A 269 -8.11 48.94 0.46
CA TYR A 269 -9.04 47.84 0.25
C TYR A 269 -8.36 46.47 0.20
N GLN A 270 -7.05 46.42 -0.06
CA GLN A 270 -6.28 45.17 -0.19
C GLN A 270 -7.04 44.10 -0.98
N VAL A 271 -7.55 44.49 -2.16
CA VAL A 271 -8.55 43.69 -2.91
C VAL A 271 -8.03 42.30 -3.27
N CYS A 272 -6.78 42.20 -3.72
CA CYS A 272 -6.19 40.91 -4.04
C CYS A 272 -6.17 39.99 -2.81
N ASP A 273 -5.72 40.49 -1.66
CA ASP A 273 -5.66 39.71 -0.41
C ASP A 273 -7.07 39.30 0.05
N THR A 274 -8.04 40.22 0.00
CA THR A 274 -9.45 39.97 0.37
C THR A 274 -10.07 38.86 -0.50
N TYR A 275 -9.88 38.90 -1.82
CA TYR A 275 -10.39 37.86 -2.70
C TYR A 275 -9.66 36.52 -2.51
N VAL A 276 -8.36 36.54 -2.28
CA VAL A 276 -7.57 35.32 -2.03
C VAL A 276 -8.03 34.66 -0.73
N GLU A 277 -8.26 35.43 0.33
CA GLU A 277 -8.83 34.94 1.58
C GLU A 277 -10.25 34.38 1.39
N ALA A 278 -11.11 35.08 0.65
CA ALA A 278 -12.46 34.63 0.32
C ALA A 278 -12.46 33.30 -0.45
N PHE A 279 -11.62 33.17 -1.49
CA PHE A 279 -11.45 31.91 -2.21
C PHE A 279 -10.84 30.81 -1.33
N HIS A 280 -9.87 31.14 -0.47
CA HIS A 280 -9.29 30.18 0.46
C HIS A 280 -10.37 29.60 1.39
N ASN A 281 -11.20 30.45 1.99
CA ASN A 281 -12.29 30.05 2.89
C ASN A 281 -13.37 29.25 2.16
N ALA A 282 -13.71 29.63 0.92
CA ALA A 282 -14.66 28.90 0.10
C ALA A 282 -14.15 27.50 -0.28
N ILE A 283 -12.88 27.36 -0.66
CA ILE A 283 -12.25 26.07 -0.96
C ILE A 283 -12.16 25.23 0.32
N ALA A 284 -11.72 25.81 1.44
CA ALA A 284 -11.63 25.11 2.73
C ALA A 284 -12.98 24.48 3.11
N SER A 285 -14.06 25.26 3.04
CA SER A 285 -15.42 24.79 3.34
C SER A 285 -15.86 23.68 2.38
N HIS A 286 -15.60 23.85 1.08
CA HIS A 286 -15.95 22.87 0.06
C HIS A 286 -15.20 21.54 0.23
N LEU A 287 -13.88 21.59 0.49
CA LEU A 287 -13.09 20.39 0.74
C LEU A 287 -13.49 19.71 2.05
N GLN A 288 -13.87 20.49 3.08
CA GLN A 288 -14.39 19.94 4.32
C GLN A 288 -15.68 19.17 4.08
N GLU A 289 -16.63 19.72 3.31
CA GLU A 289 -17.86 19.03 2.91
C GLU A 289 -17.56 17.74 2.12
N LEU A 290 -16.65 17.78 1.15
CA LEU A 290 -16.21 16.61 0.40
C LEU A 290 -15.59 15.52 1.29
N SER A 291 -14.82 15.92 2.30
CA SER A 291 -14.16 15.01 3.25
C SER A 291 -15.12 14.32 4.24
N GLN A 292 -16.34 14.85 4.44
CA GLN A 292 -17.36 14.18 5.25
C GLN A 292 -18.08 13.06 4.47
N GLY A 293 -18.02 13.08 3.14
CA GLY A 293 -18.57 12.03 2.29
C GLY A 293 -17.73 10.74 2.31
N PRO A 294 -18.30 9.60 1.88
CA PRO A 294 -17.54 8.37 1.73
C PRO A 294 -16.57 8.51 0.53
N LEU A 295 -15.29 8.68 0.85
CA LEU A 295 -14.19 8.70 -0.13
C LEU A 295 -13.52 7.33 -0.23
N ASP A 296 -13.22 6.89 -1.44
CA ASP A 296 -12.47 5.66 -1.69
C ASP A 296 -10.95 5.86 -1.51
N PHE A 297 -10.17 4.78 -1.61
CA PHE A 297 -8.71 4.82 -1.46
C PHE A 297 -8.01 5.81 -2.41
N CYS A 298 -8.44 5.85 -3.67
CA CYS A 298 -7.84 6.72 -4.68
C CYS A 298 -8.28 8.18 -4.48
N GLU A 299 -9.57 8.41 -4.20
CA GLU A 299 -10.15 9.71 -3.89
C GLU A 299 -9.47 10.34 -2.65
N LEU A 300 -9.25 9.54 -1.59
CA LEU A 300 -8.51 9.98 -0.39
C LEU A 300 -7.07 10.39 -0.73
N TYR A 301 -6.38 9.60 -1.56
CA TYR A 301 -5.03 9.94 -2.02
C TYR A 301 -5.03 11.24 -2.83
N THR A 302 -5.93 11.37 -3.81
CA THR A 302 -6.07 12.56 -4.65
C THR A 302 -6.30 13.82 -3.82
N LEU A 303 -7.18 13.76 -2.83
CA LEU A 303 -7.46 14.91 -1.96
C LEU A 303 -6.24 15.28 -1.11
N LEU A 304 -5.60 14.29 -0.47
CA LEU A 304 -4.40 14.50 0.33
C LEU A 304 -3.25 15.09 -0.50
N ASP A 305 -2.99 14.53 -1.68
CA ASP A 305 -1.96 14.98 -2.60
C ASP A 305 -2.25 16.40 -3.12
N TRP A 306 -3.50 16.70 -3.46
CA TRP A 306 -3.87 18.03 -3.93
C TRP A 306 -3.64 19.10 -2.87
N VAL A 307 -4.05 18.84 -1.62
CA VAL A 307 -3.87 19.78 -0.50
C VAL A 307 -2.38 19.95 -0.16
N ALA A 308 -1.62 18.86 -0.10
CA ALA A 308 -0.21 18.90 0.28
C ALA A 308 0.69 19.48 -0.82
N ASN A 309 0.47 19.08 -2.07
CA ASN A 309 1.42 19.27 -3.16
C ASN A 309 0.94 20.20 -4.26
N THR A 310 -0.38 20.30 -4.51
CA THR A 310 -0.90 21.09 -5.63
C THR A 310 -1.30 22.50 -5.21
N TYR A 311 -1.95 22.65 -4.05
CA TYR A 311 -2.59 23.92 -3.65
C TYR A 311 -1.63 25.11 -3.61
N HIS A 312 -0.47 24.95 -2.94
CA HIS A 312 0.56 25.98 -2.84
C HIS A 312 1.62 25.93 -3.96
N SER A 313 1.46 25.05 -4.94
CA SER A 313 2.44 24.86 -6.01
C SER A 313 2.47 26.02 -7.01
N GLU A 314 3.54 26.09 -7.81
CA GLU A 314 3.63 27.00 -8.96
C GLU A 314 2.53 26.77 -10.02
N HIS A 315 1.84 25.63 -9.97
CA HIS A 315 0.73 25.34 -10.87
C HIS A 315 -0.58 26.00 -10.43
N PHE A 316 -0.69 26.43 -9.15
CA PHE A 316 -1.89 27.08 -8.63
C PHE A 316 -1.57 28.40 -7.90
N LEU A 317 -1.63 28.47 -6.56
CA LEU A 317 -1.44 29.74 -5.84
C LEU A 317 -0.02 30.30 -5.95
N GLY A 318 0.98 29.44 -6.16
CA GLY A 318 2.38 29.85 -6.35
C GLY A 318 2.72 30.35 -7.75
N HIS A 319 1.74 30.45 -8.66
CA HIS A 319 1.98 30.74 -10.08
C HIS A 319 2.68 32.10 -10.27
N PRO A 320 3.73 32.21 -11.11
CA PRO A 320 4.51 33.44 -11.28
C PRO A 320 3.68 34.66 -11.68
N GLU A 321 2.64 34.46 -12.49
CA GLU A 321 1.76 35.56 -12.93
C GLU A 321 0.92 36.17 -11.79
N LEU A 322 0.75 35.46 -10.67
CA LEU A 322 0.03 35.96 -9.50
C LEU A 322 0.92 36.77 -8.54
N LYS A 323 2.25 36.68 -8.69
CA LYS A 323 3.21 37.46 -7.91
C LYS A 323 3.44 38.84 -8.55
N PRO A 324 3.72 39.91 -7.75
CA PRO A 324 3.83 39.96 -6.29
C PRO A 324 2.51 40.19 -5.52
N GLU A 325 1.37 40.31 -6.20
CA GLU A 325 0.13 40.83 -5.61
C GLU A 325 -0.64 39.82 -4.76
N VAL A 326 -0.48 38.52 -5.01
CA VAL A 326 -1.06 37.45 -4.19
C VAL A 326 -0.05 36.99 -3.16
N LYS A 327 -0.26 37.32 -1.88
CA LYS A 327 0.57 36.87 -0.76
C LYS A 327 -0.08 35.68 -0.07
N THR A 328 0.53 34.50 -0.21
CA THR A 328 0.03 33.27 0.43
C THR A 328 0.51 33.10 1.88
N GLU A 329 1.46 33.93 2.33
CA GLU A 329 2.14 33.80 3.63
C GLU A 329 1.22 34.06 4.84
N ASN A 330 0.12 34.80 4.63
CA ASN A 330 -0.82 35.17 5.67
C ASN A 330 -2.07 34.27 5.71
N LEU A 331 -2.19 33.29 4.80
CA LEU A 331 -3.35 32.42 4.74
C LEU A 331 -3.32 31.38 5.87
N SER A 332 -4.50 31.09 6.41
CA SER A 332 -4.68 29.97 7.33
C SER A 332 -4.37 28.63 6.66
N LEU A 333 -4.28 27.57 7.47
CA LEU A 333 -4.23 26.22 6.92
C LEU A 333 -5.56 25.92 6.23
N LEU A 334 -5.48 25.36 5.01
CA LEU A 334 -6.66 25.04 4.19
C LEU A 334 -7.60 24.03 4.88
N LEU A 335 -7.00 23.10 5.65
CA LEU A 335 -7.72 22.16 6.50
C LEU A 335 -7.22 22.34 7.93
N THR A 336 -8.12 22.16 8.89
CA THR A 336 -7.74 22.15 10.31
C THR A 336 -6.79 20.96 10.58
N PRO A 337 -5.91 21.04 11.59
CA PRO A 337 -5.06 19.92 11.95
C PRO A 337 -5.84 18.63 12.22
N ASP A 338 -7.02 18.76 12.84
CA ASP A 338 -7.91 17.64 13.16
C ASP A 338 -8.52 17.01 11.90
N ASP A 339 -9.00 17.82 10.95
CA ASP A 339 -9.53 17.33 9.67
C ASP A 339 -8.43 16.68 8.81
N TRP A 340 -7.22 17.25 8.83
CA TRP A 340 -6.06 16.69 8.14
C TRP A 340 -5.64 15.34 8.74
N ASP A 341 -5.59 15.23 10.06
CA ASP A 341 -5.28 13.97 10.74
C ASP A 341 -6.35 12.92 10.52
N LYS A 342 -7.63 13.31 10.53
CA LYS A 342 -8.77 12.44 10.16
C LYS A 342 -8.58 11.89 8.74
N LEU A 343 -8.35 12.75 7.76
CA LEU A 343 -8.19 12.35 6.35
C LEU A 343 -7.01 11.39 6.15
N LYS A 344 -5.87 11.64 6.83
CA LYS A 344 -4.72 10.71 6.85
C LYS A 344 -5.08 9.36 7.47
N ASN A 345 -5.84 9.35 8.56
CA ASN A 345 -6.23 8.10 9.21
C ASN A 345 -7.23 7.31 8.36
N ASP A 346 -8.18 7.97 7.70
CA ASP A 346 -9.12 7.35 6.77
C ASP A 346 -8.38 6.73 5.57
N TYR A 347 -7.37 7.43 5.04
CA TYR A 347 -6.48 6.89 4.00
C TYR A 347 -5.75 5.63 4.46
N ILE A 348 -5.14 5.63 5.65
CA ILE A 348 -4.45 4.46 6.21
C ILE A 348 -5.43 3.30 6.46
N ALA A 349 -6.63 3.58 6.96
CA ALA A 349 -7.67 2.57 7.17
C ALA A 349 -8.13 1.94 5.86
N SER A 350 -8.32 2.75 4.81
CA SER A 350 -8.66 2.27 3.47
C SER A 350 -7.51 1.46 2.84
N ALA A 351 -6.27 1.91 3.02
CA ALA A 351 -5.06 1.22 2.58
C ALA A 351 -4.93 -0.18 3.18
N LYS A 352 -5.30 -0.34 4.46
CA LYS A 352 -5.28 -1.64 5.16
C LYS A 352 -6.08 -2.70 4.41
N GLY A 353 -7.31 -2.36 4.02
CA GLY A 353 -8.17 -3.26 3.24
C GLY A 353 -7.57 -3.62 1.87
N LYS A 354 -6.99 -2.64 1.17
CA LYS A 354 -6.35 -2.86 -0.13
C LYS A 354 -5.10 -3.75 -0.03
N ILE A 355 -4.19 -3.46 0.91
CA ILE A 355 -2.97 -4.24 1.13
C ILE A 355 -3.30 -5.69 1.51
N LYS A 356 -4.24 -5.88 2.43
CA LYS A 356 -4.71 -7.21 2.83
C LYS A 356 -5.28 -8.00 1.64
N SER A 357 -6.04 -7.33 0.79
CA SER A 357 -6.56 -7.91 -0.46
C SER A 357 -5.45 -8.26 -1.45
N TYR A 358 -4.43 -7.41 -1.62
CA TYR A 358 -3.29 -7.72 -2.49
C TYR A 358 -2.52 -8.95 -2.02
N PHE A 359 -2.23 -9.05 -0.72
CA PHE A 359 -1.57 -10.23 -0.16
C PHE A 359 -2.44 -11.49 -0.28
N GLY A 360 -3.75 -11.37 -0.03
CA GLY A 360 -4.69 -12.47 -0.28
C GLY A 360 -4.71 -12.91 -1.76
N ASN A 361 -4.63 -11.96 -2.70
CA ASN A 361 -4.57 -12.25 -4.12
C ASN A 361 -3.25 -12.93 -4.53
N ILE A 362 -2.12 -12.55 -3.95
CA ILE A 362 -0.83 -13.23 -4.14
C ILE A 362 -0.95 -14.70 -3.72
N LEU A 363 -1.44 -14.97 -2.52
CA LEU A 363 -1.64 -16.33 -2.01
C LEU A 363 -2.60 -17.14 -2.89
N ARG A 364 -3.76 -16.56 -3.25
CA ARG A 364 -4.71 -17.19 -4.18
C ARG A 364 -4.07 -17.55 -5.53
N LEU A 365 -3.17 -16.71 -6.04
CA LEU A 365 -2.45 -17.01 -7.28
C LEU A 365 -1.39 -18.10 -7.08
N GLU A 366 -0.71 -18.17 -5.94
CA GLU A 366 0.15 -19.31 -5.62
C GLU A 366 -0.67 -20.61 -5.59
N VAL A 367 -1.83 -20.63 -4.92
CA VAL A 367 -2.74 -21.79 -4.88
C VAL A 367 -3.21 -22.20 -6.28
N LYS A 368 -3.93 -21.32 -6.97
CA LYS A 368 -4.63 -21.66 -8.23
C LYS A 368 -3.72 -21.81 -9.44
N GLU A 369 -2.65 -21.01 -9.50
CA GLU A 369 -1.81 -20.93 -10.69
C GLU A 369 -0.51 -21.73 -10.56
N LYS A 370 -0.14 -22.17 -9.35
CA LYS A 370 1.07 -22.97 -9.12
C LYS A 370 0.74 -24.29 -8.42
N TRP A 371 0.09 -24.28 -7.25
CA TRP A 371 -0.10 -25.51 -6.47
C TRP A 371 -1.03 -26.50 -7.17
N GLU A 372 -2.23 -26.06 -7.56
CA GLU A 372 -3.22 -26.91 -8.25
C GLU A 372 -2.75 -27.38 -9.64
N LYS A 373 -1.92 -26.57 -10.31
CA LYS A 373 -1.43 -26.84 -11.67
C LYS A 373 -0.04 -27.48 -11.72
N GLU A 374 0.59 -27.71 -10.57
CA GLU A 374 1.92 -28.27 -10.44
C GLU A 374 2.95 -27.63 -11.41
N VAL A 375 3.06 -26.30 -11.36
CA VAL A 375 3.98 -25.53 -12.23
C VAL A 375 5.36 -25.40 -11.59
N HIS A 376 6.41 -25.94 -12.22
CA HIS A 376 7.79 -25.85 -11.70
C HIS A 376 8.23 -24.43 -11.29
N SER A 377 8.96 -24.37 -10.18
CA SER A 377 9.58 -23.14 -9.64
C SER A 377 10.54 -22.50 -10.64
N GLU A 378 10.66 -21.17 -10.58
CA GLU A 378 11.66 -20.45 -11.37
C GLU A 378 13.02 -20.56 -10.69
N GLU A 379 14.06 -20.91 -11.47
CA GLU A 379 15.44 -20.93 -11.01
C GLU A 379 16.12 -19.62 -11.39
N LYS A 380 16.74 -18.96 -10.41
CA LYS A 380 17.57 -17.77 -10.61
C LYS A 380 18.84 -17.93 -9.79
N GLU A 381 20.00 -17.77 -10.43
CA GLU A 381 21.31 -17.89 -9.76
C GLU A 381 21.47 -19.22 -8.97
N ASN A 382 21.02 -20.33 -9.56
CA ASN A 382 20.98 -21.67 -8.99
C ASN A 382 20.09 -21.83 -7.74
N LEU A 383 19.32 -20.81 -7.35
CA LEU A 383 18.34 -20.89 -6.28
C LEU A 383 16.92 -20.99 -6.85
N TYR A 384 16.06 -21.75 -6.18
CA TYR A 384 14.64 -21.69 -6.48
C TYR A 384 14.03 -20.43 -5.87
N HIS A 385 13.19 -19.75 -6.64
CA HIS A 385 12.50 -18.55 -6.18
C HIS A 385 11.02 -18.56 -6.56
N ALA A 386 10.23 -17.97 -5.66
CA ALA A 386 8.87 -17.56 -5.92
C ALA A 386 8.80 -16.05 -6.15
N SER A 387 8.02 -15.64 -7.15
CA SER A 387 7.75 -14.23 -7.48
C SER A 387 7.09 -13.44 -6.35
N LEU A 388 6.50 -14.10 -5.34
CA LEU A 388 5.79 -13.44 -4.24
C LEU A 388 6.66 -12.41 -3.51
N SER A 389 7.96 -12.66 -3.37
CA SER A 389 8.86 -11.73 -2.68
C SER A 389 8.94 -10.39 -3.41
N PHE A 390 9.13 -10.45 -4.73
CA PHE A 390 9.14 -9.28 -5.59
C PHE A 390 7.78 -8.58 -5.61
N ASP A 391 6.69 -9.36 -5.70
CA ASP A 391 5.32 -8.84 -5.69
C ASP A 391 5.06 -8.04 -4.39
N ILE A 392 5.42 -8.58 -3.22
CA ILE A 392 5.27 -7.90 -1.91
C ILE A 392 6.16 -6.66 -1.83
N GLN A 393 7.45 -6.74 -2.20
CA GLN A 393 8.36 -5.59 -2.17
C GLN A 393 7.85 -4.45 -3.05
N THR A 394 7.25 -4.76 -4.21
CA THR A 394 6.70 -3.74 -5.09
C THR A 394 5.47 -3.06 -4.50
N ILE A 395 4.58 -3.81 -3.83
CA ILE A 395 3.44 -3.25 -3.10
C ILE A 395 3.95 -2.26 -2.02
N PHE A 396 4.93 -2.66 -1.22
CA PHE A 396 5.56 -1.78 -0.24
C PHE A 396 6.13 -0.51 -0.91
N ALA A 397 6.95 -0.68 -1.93
CA ALA A 397 7.60 0.44 -2.63
C ALA A 397 6.58 1.44 -3.18
N GLN A 398 5.49 0.97 -3.77
CA GLN A 398 4.46 1.83 -4.34
C GLN A 398 3.72 2.62 -3.24
N HIS A 399 3.19 1.94 -2.21
CA HIS A 399 2.37 2.60 -1.19
C HIS A 399 3.19 3.49 -0.25
N VAL A 400 4.41 3.06 0.13
CA VAL A 400 5.30 3.87 0.98
C VAL A 400 5.80 5.10 0.21
N LYS A 401 6.12 4.98 -1.09
CA LYS A 401 6.50 6.13 -1.90
C LYS A 401 5.35 7.13 -2.04
N SER A 402 4.15 6.66 -2.39
CA SER A 402 2.99 7.56 -2.56
C SER A 402 2.60 8.27 -1.27
N SER A 403 2.68 7.59 -0.13
CA SER A 403 2.45 8.24 1.16
C SER A 403 3.56 9.24 1.54
N ARG A 404 4.82 8.97 1.18
CA ARG A 404 5.94 9.90 1.33
C ARG A 404 5.77 11.16 0.48
N ASP A 405 5.26 11.02 -0.73
CA ASP A 405 5.02 12.15 -1.63
C ASP A 405 4.00 13.13 -0.99
N ILE A 406 3.11 12.67 -0.10
CA ILE A 406 2.19 13.51 0.69
C ILE A 406 2.86 14.03 1.98
N SER A 407 3.36 13.15 2.86
CA SER A 407 4.04 13.57 4.09
C SER A 407 4.88 12.46 4.74
N ARG A 408 5.91 12.84 5.51
CA ARG A 408 6.73 11.91 6.31
C ARG A 408 5.94 11.15 7.38
N SER A 409 4.94 11.79 7.97
CA SER A 409 4.08 11.13 8.96
C SER A 409 3.25 10.00 8.34
N LEU A 410 2.80 10.19 7.09
CA LEU A 410 2.01 9.21 6.36
C LEU A 410 2.88 8.07 5.83
N GLU A 411 4.10 8.37 5.36
CA GLU A 411 5.12 7.38 5.01
C GLU A 411 5.35 6.40 6.17
N THR A 412 5.54 6.92 7.38
CA THR A 412 5.81 6.11 8.58
C THR A 412 4.61 5.22 8.91
N LYS A 413 3.39 5.79 8.97
CA LYS A 413 2.15 5.03 9.23
C LYS A 413 1.89 3.96 8.15
N MET A 414 2.16 4.27 6.89
CA MET A 414 1.98 3.31 5.78
C MET A 414 2.97 2.16 5.85
N LEU A 415 4.22 2.45 6.22
CA LEU A 415 5.25 1.43 6.40
C LEU A 415 4.93 0.52 7.58
N GLU A 416 4.50 1.08 8.72
CA GLU A 416 4.02 0.32 9.88
C GLU A 416 2.84 -0.59 9.52
N LEU A 417 1.86 -0.06 8.78
CA LEU A 417 0.72 -0.82 8.29
C LEU A 417 1.15 -1.98 7.37
N CYS A 418 2.00 -1.72 6.37
CA CYS A 418 2.50 -2.75 5.47
C CYS A 418 3.23 -3.86 6.24
N MET A 419 4.05 -3.49 7.23
CA MET A 419 4.75 -4.44 8.10
C MET A 419 3.78 -5.27 8.95
N ALA A 420 2.76 -4.64 9.55
CA ALA A 420 1.75 -5.34 10.33
C ALA A 420 0.98 -6.38 9.48
N GLU A 421 0.55 -6.00 8.28
CA GLU A 421 -0.14 -6.91 7.36
C GLU A 421 0.79 -8.05 6.87
N LEU A 422 2.09 -7.78 6.71
CA LEU A 422 3.06 -8.82 6.35
C LEU A 422 3.28 -9.82 7.48
N LEU A 423 3.32 -9.35 8.74
CA LEU A 423 3.42 -10.21 9.92
C LEU A 423 2.21 -11.15 10.06
N GLU A 424 1.01 -10.70 9.66
CA GLU A 424 -0.18 -11.58 9.57
C GLU A 424 -0.15 -12.51 8.34
N PHE A 425 0.39 -12.03 7.22
CA PHE A 425 0.37 -12.76 5.96
C PHE A 425 1.24 -14.03 5.97
N ILE A 426 2.46 -13.96 6.48
CA ILE A 426 3.41 -15.09 6.42
C ILE A 426 2.88 -16.33 7.16
N PRO A 427 2.37 -16.24 8.41
CA PRO A 427 1.77 -17.38 9.09
C PRO A 427 0.55 -17.95 8.37
N ARG A 428 -0.31 -17.09 7.79
CA ARG A 428 -1.47 -17.55 7.00
C ARG A 428 -1.03 -18.31 5.74
N PHE A 429 -0.02 -17.78 5.04
CA PHE A 429 0.58 -18.45 3.89
C PHE A 429 1.15 -19.82 4.29
N GLU A 430 1.90 -19.87 5.39
CA GLU A 430 2.46 -21.11 5.94
C GLU A 430 1.36 -22.14 6.19
N GLN A 431 0.29 -21.74 6.88
CA GLN A 431 -0.83 -22.62 7.19
C GLN A 431 -1.46 -23.23 5.91
N GLU A 432 -1.82 -22.40 4.93
CA GLU A 432 -2.43 -22.88 3.68
C GLU A 432 -1.47 -23.80 2.88
N PHE A 433 -0.18 -23.48 2.84
CA PHE A 433 0.81 -24.31 2.16
C PHE A 433 0.96 -25.68 2.86
N MET A 434 0.95 -25.69 4.19
CA MET A 434 1.02 -26.91 4.98
C MET A 434 -0.22 -27.78 4.77
N GLU A 435 -1.42 -27.19 4.80
CA GLU A 435 -2.68 -27.88 4.51
C GLU A 435 -2.65 -28.53 3.11
N TRP A 436 -2.29 -27.77 2.07
CA TRP A 436 -2.11 -28.30 0.71
C TRP A 436 -1.11 -29.47 0.67
N SER A 437 0.06 -29.29 1.29
CA SER A 437 1.11 -30.31 1.28
C SER A 437 0.71 -31.60 2.01
N THR A 438 -0.17 -31.53 3.01
CA THR A 438 -0.64 -32.72 3.73
C THR A 438 -1.77 -33.44 2.99
N ALA A 439 -2.62 -32.69 2.29
CA ALA A 439 -3.71 -33.25 1.49
C ALA A 439 -3.22 -33.96 0.22
N GLN A 440 -2.12 -33.49 -0.37
CA GLN A 440 -1.61 -34.00 -1.65
C GLN A 440 -0.14 -34.42 -1.54
N ASP A 441 0.18 -35.61 -2.06
CA ASP A 441 1.56 -36.07 -2.21
C ASP A 441 2.10 -35.65 -3.59
N SER A 442 2.43 -34.36 -3.72
CA SER A 442 2.93 -33.77 -4.96
C SER A 442 4.46 -33.83 -5.07
N PRO A 443 5.03 -34.20 -6.23
CA PRO A 443 6.48 -34.19 -6.44
C PRO A 443 7.08 -32.77 -6.43
N ILE A 444 6.27 -31.72 -6.59
CA ILE A 444 6.73 -30.32 -6.62
C ILE A 444 6.77 -29.69 -5.22
N PHE A 445 6.34 -30.43 -4.19
CA PHE A 445 6.37 -29.98 -2.81
C PHE A 445 7.75 -29.44 -2.38
N VAL A 446 8.83 -30.18 -2.64
CA VAL A 446 10.17 -29.78 -2.21
C VAL A 446 10.68 -28.56 -2.99
N PRO A 447 10.57 -28.49 -4.33
CA PRO A 447 10.88 -27.27 -5.07
C PRO A 447 10.15 -26.02 -4.57
N TYR A 448 8.86 -26.12 -4.21
CA TYR A 448 8.12 -24.98 -3.66
C TYR A 448 8.56 -24.61 -2.26
N LEU A 449 8.76 -25.59 -1.38
CA LEU A 449 9.25 -25.35 -0.03
C LEU A 449 10.58 -24.59 -0.05
N VAL A 450 11.53 -25.04 -0.87
CA VAL A 450 12.83 -24.37 -1.04
C VAL A 450 12.65 -22.96 -1.61
N ALA A 451 11.81 -22.80 -2.64
CA ALA A 451 11.52 -21.51 -3.25
C ALA A 451 10.95 -20.50 -2.24
N TYR A 452 10.03 -20.93 -1.38
CA TYR A 452 9.39 -20.05 -0.40
C TYR A 452 10.35 -19.65 0.72
N ILE A 453 11.17 -20.56 1.23
CA ILE A 453 12.19 -20.20 2.23
C ILE A 453 13.14 -19.16 1.65
N ASN A 454 13.69 -19.40 0.45
CA ASN A 454 14.57 -18.44 -0.22
C ASN A 454 13.88 -17.08 -0.43
N SER A 455 12.68 -17.08 -0.99
CA SER A 455 11.93 -15.86 -1.29
C SER A 455 11.56 -15.04 -0.04
N PHE A 456 11.19 -15.68 1.07
CA PHE A 456 10.90 -14.95 2.31
C PHE A 456 12.17 -14.38 2.95
N HIS A 457 13.30 -15.11 2.91
CA HIS A 457 14.57 -14.52 3.35
C HIS A 457 15.02 -13.34 2.46
N ASP A 458 14.79 -13.41 1.14
CA ASP A 458 15.03 -12.28 0.23
C ASP A 458 14.09 -11.12 0.50
N LEU A 459 12.84 -11.39 0.85
CA LEU A 459 11.87 -10.37 1.22
C LEU A 459 12.36 -9.58 2.43
N VAL A 460 12.73 -10.28 3.51
CA VAL A 460 13.26 -9.64 4.72
C VAL A 460 14.49 -8.79 4.39
N SER A 461 15.47 -9.37 3.68
CA SER A 461 16.70 -8.67 3.30
C SER A 461 16.43 -7.45 2.40
N GLY A 462 15.45 -7.57 1.49
CA GLY A 462 15.04 -6.49 0.60
C GLY A 462 14.38 -5.34 1.37
N LEU A 463 13.51 -5.65 2.32
CA LEU A 463 12.83 -4.65 3.15
C LEU A 463 13.80 -3.92 4.09
N GLU A 464 14.75 -4.63 4.71
CA GLU A 464 15.82 -4.02 5.53
C GLU A 464 16.63 -3.02 4.72
N LYS A 465 17.04 -3.38 3.50
CA LYS A 465 17.84 -2.52 2.62
C LYS A 465 17.05 -1.32 2.09
N ALA A 466 15.80 -1.54 1.69
CA ALA A 466 14.99 -0.52 1.03
C ALA A 466 14.42 0.51 2.02
N PHE A 467 14.03 0.07 3.23
CA PHE A 467 13.27 0.90 4.18
C PHE A 467 13.94 1.09 5.54
N GLN A 468 15.08 0.43 5.81
CA GLN A 468 15.81 0.53 7.09
C GLN A 468 14.92 0.23 8.32
N VAL A 469 13.97 -0.70 8.15
CA VAL A 469 13.00 -1.08 9.19
C VAL A 469 13.57 -2.12 10.15
N ASN A 470 13.07 -2.12 11.39
CA ASN A 470 13.31 -3.23 12.32
C ASN A 470 12.51 -4.47 11.86
N THR A 471 13.24 -5.53 11.54
CA THR A 471 12.69 -6.81 11.06
C THR A 471 12.78 -7.93 12.08
N GLU A 472 13.13 -7.67 13.35
CA GLU A 472 13.31 -8.70 14.38
C GLU A 472 12.10 -9.63 14.53
N GLN A 473 10.88 -9.07 14.54
CA GLN A 473 9.65 -9.87 14.63
C GLN A 473 9.46 -10.72 13.37
N LEU A 474 9.76 -10.16 12.20
CA LEU A 474 9.66 -10.85 10.91
C LEU A 474 10.68 -11.99 10.82
N GLN A 475 11.90 -11.78 11.31
CA GLN A 475 12.94 -12.80 11.42
C GLN A 475 12.53 -13.93 12.36
N LYS A 476 11.86 -13.64 13.49
CA LYS A 476 11.31 -14.66 14.39
C LYS A 476 10.22 -15.51 13.71
N ILE A 477 9.29 -14.88 12.99
CA ILE A 477 8.26 -15.58 12.22
C ILE A 477 8.91 -16.44 11.14
N LEU A 478 9.90 -15.91 10.41
CA LEU A 478 10.60 -16.64 9.37
C LEU A 478 11.38 -17.83 9.93
N ALA A 479 12.03 -17.69 11.08
CA ALA A 479 12.69 -18.81 11.74
C ALA A 479 11.70 -19.91 12.15
N ALA A 480 10.50 -19.54 12.62
CA ALA A 480 9.43 -20.50 12.91
C ALA A 480 8.92 -21.20 11.65
N LEU A 481 8.66 -20.45 10.57
CA LEU A 481 8.25 -20.98 9.27
C LEU A 481 9.29 -21.96 8.72
N THR A 482 10.57 -21.57 8.69
CA THR A 482 11.66 -22.42 8.20
C THR A 482 11.74 -23.71 9.02
N LYS A 483 11.61 -23.64 10.35
CA LYS A 483 11.58 -24.83 11.21
C LYS A 483 10.38 -25.74 10.91
N ASN A 484 9.20 -25.17 10.72
CA ASN A 484 7.98 -25.95 10.44
C ASN A 484 8.05 -26.61 9.05
N PHE A 485 8.54 -25.89 8.05
CA PHE A 485 8.81 -26.42 6.71
C PHE A 485 9.84 -27.56 6.76
N THR A 486 10.95 -27.39 7.47
CA THR A 486 11.93 -28.47 7.67
C THR A 486 11.30 -29.69 8.35
N ASN A 487 10.42 -29.50 9.34
CA ASN A 487 9.75 -30.60 10.03
C ASN A 487 8.82 -31.40 9.11
N ILE A 488 8.01 -30.73 8.27
CA ILE A 488 7.14 -31.44 7.32
C ILE A 488 7.94 -32.13 6.22
N PHE A 489 9.02 -31.49 5.75
CA PHE A 489 9.96 -32.07 4.80
C PHE A 489 10.54 -33.39 5.34
N LEU A 490 11.10 -33.37 6.55
CA LEU A 490 11.66 -34.56 7.18
C LEU A 490 10.59 -35.63 7.44
N THR A 491 9.36 -35.24 7.76
CA THR A 491 8.24 -36.17 7.97
C THR A 491 7.85 -36.88 6.68
N LYS A 492 7.75 -36.15 5.56
CA LYS A 492 7.47 -36.73 4.24
C LYS A 492 8.61 -37.62 3.75
N LEU A 493 9.86 -37.19 3.90
CA LEU A 493 11.04 -38.00 3.60
C LEU A 493 11.03 -39.31 4.40
N ARG A 494 10.78 -39.24 5.72
CA ARG A 494 10.66 -40.40 6.59
C ARG A 494 9.59 -41.36 6.10
N THR A 495 8.42 -40.84 5.74
CA THR A 495 7.29 -41.63 5.26
C THR A 495 7.64 -42.41 3.98
N LYS A 496 8.41 -41.80 3.07
CA LYS A 496 8.87 -42.44 1.82
C LYS A 496 10.02 -43.44 2.04
N ALA A 497 10.99 -43.09 2.89
CA ALA A 497 12.18 -43.91 3.13
C ALA A 497 11.92 -45.10 4.07
N GLN A 498 11.05 -44.94 5.08
CA GLN A 498 10.87 -45.92 6.16
C GLN A 498 10.41 -47.31 5.67
N PRO A 499 9.48 -47.45 4.70
CA PRO A 499 9.10 -48.76 4.15
C PRO A 499 10.26 -49.50 3.48
N LEU A 500 11.18 -48.77 2.85
CA LEU A 500 12.38 -49.35 2.22
C LEU A 500 13.40 -49.76 3.30
N LEU A 501 13.63 -48.90 4.29
CA LEU A 501 14.53 -49.18 5.41
C LEU A 501 14.06 -50.37 6.26
N LYS A 502 12.75 -50.49 6.55
CA LYS A 502 12.18 -51.62 7.30
C LYS A 502 12.35 -52.99 6.63
N LYS A 503 12.65 -53.03 5.32
CA LYS A 503 12.92 -54.29 4.60
C LYS A 503 14.33 -54.83 4.89
N ILE A 504 15.27 -54.00 5.35
CA ILE A 504 16.66 -54.39 5.59
C ILE A 504 16.71 -55.62 6.52
N LEU A 505 17.57 -56.59 6.17
CA LEU A 505 17.72 -57.89 6.85
C LEU A 505 16.47 -58.80 6.90
N THR A 506 15.39 -58.49 6.19
CA THR A 506 14.30 -59.46 5.99
C THR A 506 14.73 -60.56 5.02
N LYS A 507 14.10 -61.75 5.08
CA LYS A 507 14.35 -62.83 4.09
C LYS A 507 14.19 -62.34 2.66
N LYS A 508 13.18 -61.49 2.41
CA LYS A 508 12.97 -60.86 1.10
C LYS A 508 14.15 -59.99 0.71
N TRP A 509 14.63 -59.09 1.58
CA TRP A 509 15.78 -58.24 1.26
C TRP A 509 17.07 -59.04 1.05
N ILE A 510 17.32 -60.11 1.81
CA ILE A 510 18.51 -60.96 1.64
C ILE A 510 18.46 -61.67 0.28
N LEU A 511 17.32 -62.28 -0.06
CA LEU A 511 17.14 -63.03 -1.31
C LEU A 511 16.85 -62.13 -2.52
N ALA A 512 16.50 -60.86 -2.29
CA ALA A 512 16.10 -59.95 -3.34
C ALA A 512 17.28 -59.57 -4.24
N THR A 513 17.11 -59.87 -5.53
CA THR A 513 17.84 -59.29 -6.66
C THR A 513 17.32 -57.88 -7.03
N GLU A 514 16.46 -57.29 -6.19
CA GLU A 514 15.93 -55.93 -6.39
C GLU A 514 17.07 -54.89 -6.49
N ARG A 515 16.74 -53.79 -7.18
CA ARG A 515 17.62 -52.65 -7.43
C ARG A 515 18.20 -52.06 -6.14
N PRO A 516 19.54 -52.03 -5.94
CA PRO A 516 20.15 -51.52 -4.72
C PRO A 516 20.01 -49.99 -4.58
N ASP A 517 19.63 -49.30 -5.65
CA ASP A 517 19.46 -47.85 -5.71
C ASP A 517 18.06 -47.34 -5.30
N LEU A 518 17.12 -48.22 -4.93
CA LEU A 518 15.75 -47.82 -4.60
C LEU A 518 15.67 -46.82 -3.42
N LEU A 519 16.42 -47.08 -2.33
CA LEU A 519 16.46 -46.19 -1.17
C LEU A 519 17.12 -44.85 -1.53
N ALA A 520 18.26 -44.90 -2.23
CA ALA A 520 18.96 -43.70 -2.67
C ALA A 520 18.10 -42.84 -3.61
N SER A 521 17.34 -43.47 -4.51
CA SER A 521 16.42 -42.77 -5.43
C SER A 521 15.27 -42.09 -4.68
N ALA A 522 14.67 -42.77 -3.69
CA ALA A 522 13.62 -42.20 -2.86
C ALA A 522 14.10 -41.02 -2.00
N VAL A 523 15.35 -41.07 -1.54
CA VAL A 523 15.99 -39.96 -0.80
C VAL A 523 16.32 -38.81 -1.78
N SER A 524 16.85 -39.13 -2.96
CA SER A 524 17.25 -38.15 -3.99
C SER A 524 16.10 -37.24 -4.42
N GLN A 525 14.87 -37.77 -4.54
CA GLN A 525 13.67 -36.98 -4.85
C GLN A 525 13.42 -35.82 -3.86
N PHE A 526 14.03 -35.86 -2.69
CA PHE A 526 13.97 -34.79 -1.70
C PHE A 526 15.29 -34.01 -1.64
N SER A 527 16.42 -34.71 -1.53
CA SER A 527 17.71 -34.09 -1.25
C SER A 527 18.30 -33.33 -2.44
N GLU A 528 17.98 -33.71 -3.69
CA GLU A 528 18.52 -33.03 -4.88
C GLU A 528 18.14 -31.55 -4.94
N HIS A 529 16.95 -31.21 -4.43
CA HIS A 529 16.46 -29.83 -4.47
C HIS A 529 17.13 -28.93 -3.42
N LEU A 530 17.80 -29.51 -2.42
CA LEU A 530 18.44 -28.73 -1.33
C LEU A 530 19.66 -27.94 -1.82
N GLN A 531 20.27 -28.34 -2.94
CA GLN A 531 21.34 -27.55 -3.58
C GLN A 531 20.86 -26.17 -4.04
N HIS A 532 19.54 -26.03 -4.29
CA HIS A 532 18.90 -24.79 -4.71
C HIS A 532 18.37 -23.96 -3.53
N MET A 533 18.68 -24.37 -2.29
CA MET A 533 18.33 -23.66 -1.07
C MET A 533 19.49 -22.74 -0.65
N ARG A 534 19.16 -21.59 -0.05
CA ARG A 534 20.16 -20.67 0.49
C ARG A 534 21.03 -21.37 1.53
N GLN A 535 22.34 -21.15 1.45
CA GLN A 535 23.31 -21.62 2.44
C GLN A 535 23.37 -20.69 3.67
N PRO A 536 23.62 -21.22 4.89
CA PRO A 536 23.95 -22.62 5.23
C PRO A 536 22.73 -23.56 5.40
N LEU A 537 21.50 -23.04 5.30
CA LEU A 537 20.27 -23.82 5.59
C LEU A 537 20.12 -25.07 4.71
N GLY A 538 20.46 -24.96 3.43
CA GLY A 538 20.44 -26.11 2.50
C GLY A 538 21.39 -27.23 2.94
N GLN A 539 22.63 -26.88 3.28
CA GLN A 539 23.64 -27.82 3.76
C GLN A 539 23.26 -28.45 5.10
N ASP A 540 22.79 -27.64 6.06
CA ASP A 540 22.33 -28.13 7.37
C ASP A 540 21.20 -29.16 7.23
N LEU A 541 20.23 -28.87 6.35
CA LEU A 541 19.13 -29.81 6.08
C LEU A 541 19.63 -31.07 5.35
N LEU A 542 20.56 -30.93 4.41
CA LEU A 542 21.17 -32.07 3.71
C LEU A 542 21.97 -32.97 4.68
N HIS A 543 22.66 -32.39 5.66
CA HIS A 543 23.31 -33.15 6.74
C HIS A 543 22.30 -33.95 7.57
N GLU A 544 21.19 -33.32 7.94
CA GLU A 544 20.12 -34.02 8.68
C GLU A 544 19.49 -35.14 7.86
N VAL A 545 19.34 -34.97 6.54
CA VAL A 545 18.91 -36.06 5.63
C VAL A 545 19.92 -37.20 5.64
N HIS A 546 21.21 -36.91 5.40
CA HIS A 546 22.27 -37.92 5.35
C HIS A 546 22.35 -38.70 6.67
N LYS A 547 22.36 -37.97 7.79
CA LYS A 547 22.37 -38.53 9.14
C LYS A 547 21.14 -39.40 9.41
N TYR A 548 19.94 -38.96 9.02
CA TYR A 548 18.71 -39.73 9.20
C TYR A 548 18.79 -41.08 8.49
N VAL A 549 19.17 -41.08 7.20
CA VAL A 549 19.21 -42.30 6.38
C VAL A 549 20.20 -43.30 6.96
N VAL A 550 21.42 -42.86 7.29
CA VAL A 550 22.47 -43.73 7.86
C VAL A 550 22.06 -44.26 9.24
N LYS A 551 21.53 -43.38 10.12
CA LYS A 551 21.09 -43.77 11.46
C LYS A 551 19.97 -44.82 11.40
N GLU A 552 18.96 -44.59 10.57
CA GLU A 552 17.83 -45.51 10.46
C GLU A 552 18.26 -46.84 9.80
N TYR A 553 19.16 -46.79 8.81
CA TYR A 553 19.74 -47.99 8.20
C TYR A 553 20.41 -48.88 9.26
N VAL A 554 21.33 -48.30 10.04
CA VAL A 554 22.03 -49.02 11.13
C VAL A 554 21.05 -49.51 12.19
N THR A 555 20.03 -48.72 12.53
CA THR A 555 18.98 -49.11 13.48
C THR A 555 18.24 -50.37 13.01
N GLN A 556 17.90 -50.46 11.73
CA GLN A 556 17.26 -51.66 11.16
C GLN A 556 18.20 -52.86 11.12
N VAL A 557 19.52 -52.64 10.95
CA VAL A 557 20.52 -53.71 11.00
C VAL A 557 20.67 -54.30 12.40
N ILE A 558 20.60 -53.48 13.44
CA ILE A 558 20.85 -53.90 14.83
C ILE A 558 19.60 -54.55 15.47
N LYS A 559 18.41 -54.29 14.91
CA LYS A 559 17.12 -54.76 15.43
C LYS A 559 16.92 -56.29 15.47
N PRO A 560 17.35 -57.11 14.48
CA PRO A 560 17.02 -58.52 14.44
C PRO A 560 17.77 -59.34 15.49
N ARG A 561 17.12 -60.38 16.03
CA ARG A 561 17.66 -61.25 17.10
C ARG A 561 18.01 -62.68 16.63
N TRP A 562 18.16 -62.88 15.33
CA TRP A 562 18.41 -64.20 14.74
C TRP A 562 19.87 -64.32 14.24
N LYS A 563 20.34 -65.55 14.03
CA LYS A 563 21.73 -65.84 13.64
C LYS A 563 21.83 -66.16 12.15
N MET A 564 22.81 -65.57 11.47
CA MET A 564 23.09 -65.82 10.05
C MET A 564 24.11 -66.95 9.84
N ASN A 565 23.90 -67.78 8.80
CA ASN A 565 24.90 -68.74 8.35
C ASN A 565 26.04 -68.03 7.57
N ARG A 566 27.12 -68.75 7.28
CA ARG A 566 28.32 -68.19 6.64
C ARG A 566 28.01 -67.49 5.30
N GLU A 567 27.25 -68.14 4.44
CA GLU A 567 26.89 -67.63 3.11
C GLU A 567 26.01 -66.37 3.21
N THR A 568 25.00 -66.40 4.08
CA THR A 568 24.11 -65.25 4.35
C THR A 568 24.90 -64.06 4.85
N ARG A 569 25.88 -64.25 5.73
CA ARG A 569 26.75 -63.16 6.22
C ARG A 569 27.53 -62.48 5.10
N GLN A 570 28.12 -63.27 4.19
CA GLN A 570 28.86 -62.71 3.04
C GLN A 570 27.94 -61.99 2.06
N GLN A 571 26.71 -62.47 1.88
CA GLN A 571 25.72 -61.80 1.05
C GLN A 571 25.23 -60.49 1.67
N VAL A 572 24.90 -60.50 2.96
CA VAL A 572 24.46 -59.33 3.73
C VAL A 572 25.54 -58.26 3.75
N SER A 573 26.78 -58.63 4.07
CA SER A 573 27.94 -57.72 4.10
C SER A 573 28.14 -57.01 2.75
N ARG A 574 28.22 -57.77 1.64
CA ARG A 574 28.37 -57.19 0.30
C ARG A 574 27.21 -56.28 -0.08
N LYS A 575 25.97 -56.66 0.25
CA LYS A 575 24.78 -55.87 -0.06
C LYS A 575 24.74 -54.57 0.74
N MET A 576 25.08 -54.61 2.03
CA MET A 576 25.16 -53.43 2.88
C MET A 576 26.19 -52.43 2.34
N SER A 577 27.39 -52.88 2.02
CA SER A 577 28.44 -51.99 1.47
C SER A 577 28.06 -51.43 0.10
N LEU A 578 27.39 -52.21 -0.75
CA LEU A 578 26.89 -51.72 -2.03
C LEU A 578 25.83 -50.62 -1.86
N GLU A 579 24.81 -50.86 -1.02
CA GLU A 579 23.76 -49.88 -0.75
C GLU A 579 24.32 -48.62 -0.09
N ALA A 580 25.24 -48.77 0.88
CA ALA A 580 25.92 -47.66 1.54
C ALA A 580 26.69 -46.79 0.52
N ALA A 581 27.51 -47.42 -0.34
CA ALA A 581 28.25 -46.71 -1.37
C ALA A 581 27.34 -45.89 -2.31
N ILE A 582 26.19 -46.45 -2.69
CA ILE A 582 25.22 -45.75 -3.55
C ILE A 582 24.59 -44.56 -2.81
N ILE A 583 24.13 -44.75 -1.57
CA ILE A 583 23.50 -43.69 -0.75
C ILE A 583 24.48 -42.54 -0.52
N HIS A 584 25.69 -42.86 -0.08
CA HIS A 584 26.71 -41.87 0.20
C HIS A 584 27.11 -41.10 -1.06
N LYS A 585 27.32 -41.81 -2.18
CA LYS A 585 27.65 -41.17 -3.46
C LYS A 585 26.58 -40.15 -3.87
N VAL A 586 25.30 -40.54 -3.85
CA VAL A 586 24.20 -39.63 -4.24
C VAL A 586 24.18 -38.38 -3.37
N LEU A 587 24.33 -38.51 -2.06
CA LEU A 587 24.28 -37.38 -1.14
C LEU A 587 25.53 -36.49 -1.22
N ILE A 588 26.71 -37.07 -1.44
CA ILE A 588 27.96 -36.31 -1.68
C ILE A 588 27.87 -35.55 -3.02
N ASP A 589 27.40 -36.21 -4.08
CA ASP A 589 27.21 -35.59 -5.40
C ASP A 589 26.23 -34.40 -5.33
N GLN A 590 25.32 -34.40 -4.34
CA GLN A 590 24.38 -33.31 -4.03
C GLN A 590 24.93 -32.26 -3.05
N GLY A 591 26.19 -32.38 -2.62
CA GLY A 591 26.89 -31.39 -1.79
C GLY A 591 26.98 -31.73 -0.30
N SER A 592 26.70 -32.96 0.12
CA SER A 592 26.91 -33.37 1.52
C SER A 592 28.39 -33.59 1.79
N ASP A 593 28.95 -32.81 2.73
CA ASP A 593 30.32 -32.96 3.26
C ASP A 593 30.35 -33.68 4.62
N ALA A 594 29.31 -34.47 4.93
CA ALA A 594 29.23 -35.26 6.15
C ALA A 594 30.06 -36.57 6.05
N ASP A 595 31.34 -36.44 5.74
CA ASP A 595 32.27 -37.56 5.46
C ASP A 595 32.42 -38.54 6.63
N TRP A 596 32.21 -38.04 7.85
CA TRP A 596 32.22 -38.85 9.07
C TRP A 596 31.10 -39.91 9.12
N LEU A 597 30.07 -39.82 8.27
CA LEU A 597 29.00 -40.83 8.17
C LEU A 597 29.35 -42.00 7.25
N LEU A 598 30.34 -41.84 6.36
CA LEU A 598 30.67 -42.82 5.32
C LEU A 598 31.07 -44.19 5.89
N PRO A 599 31.93 -44.28 6.92
CA PRO A 599 32.38 -45.58 7.43
C PRO A 599 31.33 -46.36 8.23
N ALA A 600 30.22 -45.74 8.66
CA ALA A 600 29.32 -46.31 9.67
C ALA A 600 28.70 -47.66 9.25
N ILE A 601 28.14 -47.73 8.05
CA ILE A 601 27.49 -48.96 7.56
C ILE A 601 28.55 -50.00 7.18
N ASP A 602 29.67 -49.56 6.60
CA ASP A 602 30.76 -50.44 6.18
C ASP A 602 31.47 -51.11 7.35
N HIS A 603 31.70 -50.41 8.46
CA HIS A 603 32.24 -51.02 9.68
C HIS A 603 31.37 -52.18 10.16
N ILE A 604 30.05 -52.02 10.15
CA ILE A 604 29.11 -53.07 10.54
C ILE A 604 29.10 -54.20 9.50
N ALA A 605 29.12 -53.87 8.22
CA ALA A 605 29.19 -54.84 7.13
C ALA A 605 30.46 -55.70 7.22
N ASN A 606 31.61 -55.09 7.53
CA ASN A 606 32.90 -55.76 7.73
C ASN A 606 32.87 -56.72 8.92
N ILE A 607 32.27 -56.30 10.05
CA ILE A 607 32.08 -57.18 11.22
C ILE A 607 31.18 -58.38 10.88
N ILE A 608 30.10 -58.17 10.13
CA ILE A 608 29.17 -59.25 9.73
C ILE A 608 29.84 -60.22 8.75
N GLY A 609 30.60 -59.72 7.76
CA GLY A 609 31.19 -60.50 6.67
C GLY A 609 32.52 -61.19 6.98
N GLU A 610 33.35 -60.67 7.88
CA GLU A 610 34.70 -61.23 8.14
C GLU A 610 34.63 -62.68 8.67
N GLU A 611 35.70 -63.47 8.64
CA GLU A 611 35.72 -64.83 9.19
C GLU A 611 36.71 -64.97 10.34
N LYS A 612 37.83 -64.26 10.26
CA LYS A 612 38.93 -64.31 11.23
C LYS A 612 38.58 -63.54 12.49
N LYS A 613 38.63 -64.22 13.65
CA LYS A 613 38.30 -63.63 14.97
C LYS A 613 39.12 -62.38 15.28
N ASP A 614 40.42 -62.38 15.01
CA ASP A 614 41.30 -61.25 15.32
C ASP A 614 40.96 -60.01 14.49
N LYS A 615 40.58 -60.19 13.22
CA LYS A 615 40.13 -59.10 12.35
C LYS A 615 38.79 -58.52 12.80
N ILE A 616 37.88 -59.35 13.30
CA ILE A 616 36.61 -58.87 13.88
C ILE A 616 36.88 -57.98 15.09
N LYS A 617 37.85 -58.35 15.95
CA LYS A 617 38.25 -57.50 17.09
C LYS A 617 38.81 -56.15 16.61
N ALA A 618 39.56 -56.15 15.51
CA ALA A 618 40.05 -54.93 14.88
C ALA A 618 38.92 -54.04 14.36
N TYR A 619 37.98 -54.59 13.58
CA TYR A 619 36.83 -53.83 13.06
C TYR A 619 35.91 -53.30 14.17
N VAL A 620 35.70 -54.06 15.26
CA VAL A 620 34.96 -53.56 16.43
C VAL A 620 35.71 -52.42 17.11
N LYS A 621 37.05 -52.47 17.14
CA LYS A 621 37.87 -51.39 17.70
C LYS A 621 37.77 -50.13 16.82
N GLU A 622 37.88 -50.28 15.50
CA GLU A 622 37.74 -49.18 14.53
C GLU A 622 36.36 -48.52 14.65
N LEU A 623 35.27 -49.30 14.66
CA LEU A 623 33.91 -48.80 14.87
C LEU A 623 33.77 -47.99 16.17
N CYS A 624 34.33 -48.48 17.28
CA CYS A 624 34.30 -47.79 18.57
C CYS A 624 35.22 -46.56 18.64
N GLN A 625 36.23 -46.47 17.77
CA GLN A 625 37.13 -45.32 17.66
C GLN A 625 36.49 -44.20 16.84
N ASP A 626 35.90 -44.54 15.70
CA ASP A 626 35.25 -43.58 14.81
C ASP A 626 33.90 -43.09 15.37
N TYR A 627 33.18 -43.96 16.10
CA TYR A 627 31.90 -43.66 16.74
C TYR A 627 31.94 -43.95 18.25
N PRO A 628 32.57 -43.08 19.05
CA PRO A 628 32.74 -43.29 20.50
C PRO A 628 31.42 -43.26 21.29
N ASP A 629 30.35 -42.80 20.67
CA ASP A 629 29.00 -42.70 21.22
C ASP A 629 28.19 -44.00 21.12
N ILE A 630 28.65 -44.98 20.33
CA ILE A 630 28.06 -46.33 20.24
C ILE A 630 27.92 -46.93 21.65
N ARG A 631 26.88 -47.71 21.94
CA ARG A 631 26.69 -48.36 23.26
C ARG A 631 27.09 -49.83 23.22
N LYS A 632 27.43 -50.39 24.38
CA LYS A 632 27.83 -51.80 24.51
C LYS A 632 26.75 -52.74 23.95
N GLU A 633 25.48 -52.46 24.22
CA GLU A 633 24.33 -53.25 23.80
C GLU A 633 24.24 -53.36 22.27
N GLN A 634 24.69 -52.32 21.57
CA GLN A 634 24.66 -52.20 20.12
C GLN A 634 25.74 -53.07 19.49
N VAL A 635 26.95 -52.98 20.03
CA VAL A 635 28.08 -53.85 19.66
C VAL A 635 27.70 -55.31 19.90
N LEU A 636 27.06 -55.61 21.04
CA LEU A 636 26.57 -56.95 21.35
C LEU A 636 25.52 -57.43 20.35
N ALA A 637 24.57 -56.58 19.96
CA ALA A 637 23.55 -56.93 18.98
C ALA A 637 24.14 -57.21 17.59
N ILE A 638 25.13 -56.42 17.14
CA ILE A 638 25.86 -56.68 15.88
C ILE A 638 26.56 -58.05 15.92
N LEU A 639 27.25 -58.36 17.03
CA LEU A 639 27.94 -59.65 17.20
C LEU A 639 26.96 -60.82 17.33
N ALA A 640 25.81 -60.61 17.97
CA ALA A 640 24.76 -61.61 18.11
C ALA A 640 24.13 -61.98 16.75
N LEU A 641 23.89 -60.99 15.88
CA LEU A 641 23.38 -61.18 14.52
C LEU A 641 24.27 -62.11 13.69
N ARG A 642 25.59 -61.95 13.87
CA ARG A 642 26.62 -62.82 13.27
C ARG A 642 26.64 -64.24 13.85
N GLY A 643 26.03 -64.46 15.01
CA GLY A 643 26.04 -65.73 15.73
C GLY A 643 27.17 -65.89 16.76
N LEU A 644 27.89 -64.81 17.09
CA LEU A 644 28.90 -64.81 18.14
C LEU A 644 28.29 -64.31 19.46
N GLY A 645 28.27 -65.18 20.48
CA GLY A 645 28.21 -64.73 21.86
C GLY A 645 29.61 -64.32 22.33
N TRP A 646 29.73 -63.27 23.15
CA TRP A 646 31.04 -62.80 23.65
C TRP A 646 31.85 -63.92 24.33
N HIS A 647 31.18 -64.82 25.06
CA HIS A 647 31.79 -65.99 25.71
C HIS A 647 32.22 -67.12 24.74
N SER A 648 31.72 -67.13 23.50
CA SER A 648 32.10 -68.12 22.46
C SER A 648 33.23 -67.59 21.56
N GLY A 649 33.60 -66.32 21.71
CA GLY A 649 34.47 -65.56 20.83
C GLY A 649 35.96 -65.53 21.20
N GLY A 650 36.41 -66.27 22.22
CA GLY A 650 37.80 -66.19 22.70
C GLY A 650 38.13 -64.87 23.40
N TRP A 651 37.12 -64.25 24.01
CA TRP A 651 37.28 -63.21 25.03
C TRP A 651 36.92 -63.86 26.36
N ASP A 652 37.87 -63.99 27.27
CA ASP A 652 37.53 -64.34 28.65
C ASP A 652 36.77 -63.15 29.29
N ALA A 653 36.02 -63.41 30.36
CA ALA A 653 35.27 -62.35 31.07
C ALA A 653 36.19 -61.21 31.57
N SER A 654 37.50 -61.46 31.63
CA SER A 654 38.55 -60.49 31.99
C SER A 654 38.84 -59.51 30.84
N GLY A 655 38.96 -60.00 29.60
CA GLY A 655 39.16 -59.21 28.40
C GLY A 655 37.98 -58.30 28.07
N GLU A 656 36.75 -58.75 28.33
CA GLU A 656 35.53 -57.95 28.20
C GLU A 656 35.50 -56.76 29.15
N ARG A 657 35.71 -57.02 30.45
CA ARG A 657 35.76 -55.96 31.45
C ARG A 657 36.90 -54.98 31.19
N ARG A 658 38.04 -55.46 30.67
CA ARG A 658 39.18 -54.60 30.33
C ARG A 658 38.92 -53.73 29.10
N PHE A 659 38.32 -54.27 28.04
CA PHE A 659 38.02 -53.51 26.82
C PHE A 659 36.89 -52.49 27.06
N PHE A 660 35.72 -52.94 27.55
CA PHE A 660 34.62 -52.01 27.83
C PHE A 660 34.92 -51.07 29.00
N GLY A 661 35.74 -51.49 29.97
CA GLY A 661 36.23 -50.60 31.04
C GLY A 661 37.15 -49.50 30.51
N LYS A 662 38.17 -49.84 29.69
CA LYS A 662 39.04 -48.85 29.04
C LYS A 662 38.28 -47.95 28.07
N TRP A 663 37.34 -48.51 27.33
CA TRP A 663 36.51 -47.76 26.38
C TRP A 663 35.52 -46.84 27.09
N ALA A 664 34.89 -47.26 28.20
CA ALA A 664 34.04 -46.40 29.00
C ALA A 664 34.81 -45.22 29.62
N LEU A 665 36.07 -45.44 30.03
CA LEU A 665 36.97 -44.37 30.49
C LEU A 665 37.35 -43.41 29.35
N HIS A 666 37.67 -43.95 28.16
CA HIS A 666 37.99 -43.14 26.98
C HIS A 666 36.79 -42.31 26.51
N ARG A 667 35.58 -42.90 26.52
CA ARG A 667 34.32 -42.21 26.23
C ARG A 667 34.06 -41.05 27.21
N ARG A 668 34.29 -41.28 28.51
CA ARG A 668 34.13 -40.25 29.54
C ARG A 668 35.12 -39.08 29.34
N ALA A 669 36.38 -39.39 29.01
CA ALA A 669 37.40 -38.38 28.70
C ALA A 669 37.06 -37.55 27.43
N LEU A 670 36.47 -38.18 26.40
CA LEU A 670 36.02 -37.48 25.20
C LEU A 670 34.80 -36.57 25.43
N THR A 671 33.88 -36.98 26.33
CA THR A 671 32.72 -36.14 26.70
C THR A 671 33.06 -34.97 27.61
N GLU A 672 34.17 -35.04 28.36
CA GLU A 672 34.59 -34.00 29.31
C GLU A 672 35.56 -32.96 28.68
N GLY A 673 36.18 -33.26 27.52
CA GLY A 673 37.28 -32.46 26.94
C GLY A 673 36.96 -31.54 25.75
N ARG A 674 35.74 -31.54 25.20
CA ARG A 674 35.36 -30.65 24.08
C ARG A 674 34.00 -30.01 24.31
N ALA A 675 34.03 -28.81 24.89
CA ALA A 675 32.99 -27.81 24.68
C ALA A 675 33.42 -26.96 23.48
N ALA A 676 32.51 -26.81 22.51
CA ALA A 676 32.62 -26.04 21.27
C ALA A 676 33.42 -26.70 20.12
N ASP A 677 32.78 -26.72 18.96
CA ASP A 677 33.19 -27.22 17.63
C ASP A 677 33.32 -28.74 17.44
N PHE A 678 32.44 -29.29 16.59
CA PHE A 678 32.27 -30.72 16.29
C PHE A 678 31.74 -31.57 17.44
N SER A 679 30.64 -31.15 18.06
CA SER A 679 29.80 -32.08 18.84
C SER A 679 29.22 -33.13 17.88
N LEU A 680 30.01 -34.20 17.65
CA LEU A 680 29.66 -35.54 17.20
C LEU A 680 28.45 -36.07 17.99
N LYS A 681 27.26 -35.56 17.67
CA LYS A 681 25.98 -36.11 18.09
C LYS A 681 25.37 -36.85 16.89
N LEU A 682 25.99 -37.96 16.48
CA LEU A 682 25.17 -39.16 16.46
C LEU A 682 24.69 -39.30 17.92
N MET A 683 23.40 -39.11 18.17
CA MET A 683 22.84 -39.93 19.23
C MET A 683 22.68 -41.30 18.57
N PHE A 684 23.75 -42.11 18.52
CA PHE A 684 23.64 -43.49 18.03
C PHE A 684 22.89 -44.36 19.04
N LEU A 685 21.77 -44.86 18.53
CA LEU A 685 20.58 -45.57 19.07
C LEU A 685 19.75 -44.86 20.13
#